data_AF-R5BM48-F1
#
_entry.id   AF-R5BM48-F1
#
_cell.length_a   1.000
_cell.length_b   1.000
_cell.length_c   1.000
_cell.angle_alpha   90.00
_cell.angle_beta   90.00
_cell.angle_gamma   90.00
#
_symmetry.space_group_name_H-M   'P 1'
#
loop_
_entity.id
_entity.type
_entity.pdbx_description
1 polymer ?
#
loop_
_entity_poly.entity_id
_entity_poly.type
_entity_poly.pdbx_seq_one_letter_code
_entity_poly.pdbx_strand_id
1 'polypeptide(L)'
;MRRTLFILLASLLVLSCGRDPGEAAVERDWTRDAVVYELNTRQATAEGTFAAAQRKLPELKELGVDVVWLMPVYPIGEKGRKGTLGSYYAIKDYCDINPEFGTLEDFDDFVGAAHDLGLKVIIDWVANHTSPDHPWVTGKPADWYVRDAEGNTIVEYDWTDIAKLNYESKEMRAEMEKSMRFWLDRGIDGFRCDVAYQVPQDFWADVFSKFRSEYSRRLYFLAEGEEPWLHEAGFDATYAWKLHHLLNDIAQGKAGADSLVRYVEWNATAYPSGSHRLTFVTNHDENSWSGTEYERMGDAWKAMAVLCWTLPNSQPLIYTGQEVGYNHRFEFFEKDPMPDWHHNATTDFYTYLNEVKHAHPALDSDNPSFEVLSCTDSALVFKRALDQDSVIVSVQLQAPWNWSITVPESRVSHVEPPSWWVGMKTPLQLMIHGDGIAGYDVRIEGEGVGVKEIHKADSPDYLFVDVAVSSSAKPGEYGIIFTKDGSSFRYPYRIAAREEGSAERGSFTTSDLIYLICPDRFANADKGNDNTDDTAEKADRSEPFGRHGGDLQGIIDHLDYITDLGATAVWCTPLLVDDQSEGSYHGYACGDYYRIDPRFGSNSQYREYVAKAHEKGLKVIMDIVTNHCGTGHWWMNNLPFKDWIHQFPEYTGSNIAFSTAMDPNASQYDANLQVSGWFVPSMPDMNLDNPFMLKYFQQWAIWWTEFSGQDGLRVDTYPYNEKVPMSKWCEAVMNEYPNFNIVGECWDSNIDQLAYWQGGNANRDGFDSHLPSIMDFPLQEAINAALCEYEPQWGQGMVRVYSALSHDATYNDVSKMLIFLSNHDHYRVADAWRQNPDKLKIAYTLLATVRGIPQIFYGDEMGFATGKTYKSDGELRMDFPGGWEGDKVDLFTEEGRASATVTVGGKTISQGQLAELHDYAKTLFQWRKTKDVIHTGRTMHFLGRDNTYAFFRYNDTDKVFVYVNNSPEPKTIPWSHYSEIASDLTTGRNVLTGEPVQISDSTVVPPSTALVVEYTLK
;
A
#
# COMPACT_ATOMS: atom_id res chain seq x y z
N MET A 1 -41.21 52.27 6.31
CA MET A 1 -41.69 51.98 7.68
C MET A 1 -42.16 50.54 7.66
N ARG A 2 -41.65 49.58 8.42
CA ARG A 2 -40.63 49.51 9.48
C ARG A 2 -40.55 48.01 9.83
N ARG A 3 -39.34 47.50 10.05
CA ARG A 3 -38.98 46.47 11.06
C ARG A 3 -39.63 45.08 10.82
N THR A 4 -38.92 43.96 10.68
CA THR A 4 -37.89 43.44 11.60
C THR A 4 -37.29 42.18 10.96
N LEU A 5 -36.03 42.19 10.50
CA LEU A 5 -35.20 40.98 10.32
C LEU A 5 -33.74 41.39 10.03
N PHE A 6 -33.02 41.90 11.04
CA PHE A 6 -31.56 42.17 10.97
C PHE A 6 -31.02 42.31 12.40
N ILE A 7 -30.93 41.18 13.14
CA ILE A 7 -30.12 41.05 14.36
C ILE A 7 -29.64 39.60 14.42
N LEU A 8 -28.53 39.28 13.74
CA LEU A 8 -27.63 38.14 14.01
C LEU A 8 -26.50 38.09 12.96
N LEU A 9 -25.74 39.17 12.77
CA LEU A 9 -24.53 39.16 11.92
C LEU A 9 -23.59 40.34 12.17
N ALA A 10 -23.47 40.81 13.41
CA ALA A 10 -22.62 41.97 13.74
C ALA A 10 -21.98 41.89 15.14
N SER A 11 -21.38 40.75 15.48
CA SER A 11 -20.64 40.60 16.75
C SER A 11 -19.39 39.70 16.65
N LEU A 12 -18.73 39.67 15.49
CA LEU A 12 -17.46 38.95 15.29
C LEU A 12 -16.34 39.80 14.65
N LEU A 13 -16.46 41.13 14.73
CA LEU A 13 -15.36 42.05 14.46
C LEU A 13 -15.11 42.89 15.71
N VAL A 14 -13.85 42.89 16.16
CA VAL A 14 -13.24 43.57 17.33
C VAL A 14 -12.81 42.56 18.40
N LEU A 15 -11.65 41.94 18.15
CA LEU A 15 -10.64 41.55 19.14
C LEU A 15 -9.30 41.30 18.39
N SER A 16 -8.82 42.31 17.66
CA SER A 16 -7.40 42.39 17.27
C SER A 16 -6.65 43.16 18.37
N CYS A 17 -6.25 42.46 19.42
CA CYS A 17 -5.24 42.97 20.34
C CYS A 17 -3.86 42.70 19.72
N GLY A 18 -3.06 43.76 19.60
CA GLY A 18 -1.80 43.79 18.87
C GLY A 18 -0.79 42.73 19.32
N ARG A 19 -0.26 42.00 18.35
CA ARG A 19 1.06 41.39 18.42
C ARG A 19 2.09 42.49 18.21
N ASP A 20 3.12 42.52 19.05
CA ASP A 20 4.35 43.26 18.81
C ASP A 20 4.91 42.89 17.42
N PRO A 21 5.28 43.86 16.56
CA PRO A 21 5.78 43.60 15.21
C PRO A 21 7.27 43.23 15.20
N GLY A 22 7.71 42.34 16.10
CA GLY A 22 9.12 42.06 16.31
C GLY A 22 9.40 40.67 16.84
N GLU A 23 8.97 39.64 16.10
CA GLU A 23 9.58 38.30 16.01
C GLU A 23 8.71 37.46 15.05
N ALA A 24 8.85 37.73 13.75
CA ALA A 24 8.51 36.73 12.75
C ALA A 24 9.59 35.66 12.85
N ALA A 25 9.20 34.41 13.16
CA ALA A 25 10.08 33.27 12.90
C ALA A 25 10.49 33.37 11.43
N VAL A 26 11.79 33.50 11.18
CA VAL A 26 12.32 33.56 9.81
C VAL A 26 11.99 32.21 9.17
N GLU A 27 11.04 32.21 8.25
CA GLU A 27 10.71 31.05 7.43
C GLU A 27 11.98 30.60 6.72
N ARG A 28 12.39 29.34 6.92
CA ARG A 28 13.61 28.78 6.34
C ARG A 28 13.44 28.76 4.81
N ASP A 29 14.46 29.20 4.06
CA ASP A 29 14.41 29.20 2.59
C ASP A 29 14.29 27.75 2.07
N TRP A 30 13.15 27.43 1.47
CA TRP A 30 12.80 26.09 0.97
C TRP A 30 13.74 25.59 -0.13
N THR A 31 14.50 26.47 -0.76
CA THR A 31 15.40 26.09 -1.86
C THR A 31 16.64 25.32 -1.39
N ARG A 32 16.94 25.31 -0.09
CA ARG A 32 18.20 24.76 0.46
C ARG A 32 18.23 23.24 0.44
N ASP A 33 17.13 22.60 0.78
CA ASP A 33 16.95 21.14 0.87
C ASP A 33 16.05 20.57 -0.24
N ALA A 34 15.56 21.43 -1.15
CA ALA A 34 14.66 21.05 -2.22
C ALA A 34 15.18 19.91 -3.13
N VAL A 35 14.28 18.97 -3.45
CA VAL A 35 14.43 17.96 -4.50
C VAL A 35 13.59 18.37 -5.72
N VAL A 36 14.21 18.35 -6.90
CA VAL A 36 13.55 18.71 -8.16
C VAL A 36 13.11 17.45 -8.89
N TYR A 37 11.87 17.43 -9.37
CA TYR A 37 11.36 16.40 -10.27
C TYR A 37 11.08 17.02 -11.64
N GLU A 38 11.75 16.52 -12.66
CA GLU A 38 11.53 16.89 -14.05
C GLU A 38 10.39 16.04 -14.64
N LEU A 39 9.25 16.69 -14.85
CA LEU A 39 8.04 16.10 -15.36
C LEU A 39 7.94 16.34 -16.87
N ASN A 40 8.03 15.23 -17.61
CA ASN A 40 7.74 15.19 -19.02
C ASN A 40 6.23 14.96 -19.21
N THR A 41 5.45 16.03 -19.36
CA THR A 41 3.97 15.96 -19.39
C THR A 41 3.45 14.98 -20.43
N ARG A 42 4.11 14.90 -21.60
CA ARG A 42 3.74 13.97 -22.65
C ARG A 42 3.93 12.52 -22.22
N GLN A 43 5.03 12.19 -21.54
CA GLN A 43 5.38 10.79 -21.26
C GLN A 43 4.95 10.30 -19.87
N ALA A 44 4.68 11.20 -18.92
CA ALA A 44 4.38 10.85 -17.53
C ALA A 44 3.10 10.03 -17.34
N THR A 45 2.18 10.06 -18.30
CA THR A 45 0.93 9.28 -18.29
C THR A 45 0.54 8.84 -19.70
N ALA A 46 -0.26 7.78 -19.80
CA ALA A 46 -0.83 7.33 -21.07
C ALA A 46 -1.57 8.46 -21.80
N GLU A 47 -2.32 9.30 -21.08
CA GLU A 47 -3.02 10.45 -21.65
C GLU A 47 -2.06 11.59 -22.00
N GLY A 48 -1.08 11.88 -21.14
CA GLY A 48 -0.09 12.95 -21.34
C GLY A 48 -0.65 14.36 -21.18
N THR A 49 -1.55 14.55 -20.21
CA THR A 49 -2.26 15.83 -19.98
C THR A 49 -2.01 16.35 -18.56
N PHE A 50 -2.26 17.64 -18.31
CA PHE A 50 -2.18 18.20 -16.96
C PHE A 50 -3.17 17.56 -16.00
N ALA A 51 -4.41 17.30 -16.44
CA ALA A 51 -5.41 16.62 -15.62
C ALA A 51 -4.98 15.20 -15.22
N ALA A 52 -4.22 14.51 -16.08
CA ALA A 52 -3.65 13.20 -15.77
C ALA A 52 -2.44 13.32 -14.84
N ALA A 53 -1.51 14.23 -15.13
CA ALA A 53 -0.33 14.50 -14.30
C ALA A 53 -0.70 15.00 -12.90
N GLN A 54 -1.81 15.74 -12.75
CA GLN A 54 -2.31 16.23 -11.46
C GLN A 54 -2.59 15.07 -10.49
N ARG A 55 -3.06 13.93 -11.00
CA ARG A 55 -3.35 12.75 -10.17
C ARG A 55 -2.09 12.12 -9.58
N LYS A 56 -0.90 12.40 -10.15
CA LYS A 56 0.40 11.94 -9.66
C LYS A 56 1.02 12.84 -8.59
N LEU A 57 0.49 14.04 -8.37
CA LEU A 57 1.06 14.97 -7.40
C LEU A 57 1.13 14.40 -5.96
N PRO A 58 0.15 13.62 -5.47
CA PRO A 58 0.28 12.95 -4.17
C PRO A 58 1.44 11.94 -4.14
N GLU A 59 1.65 11.16 -5.20
CA GLU A 59 2.76 10.21 -5.34
C GLU A 59 4.12 10.93 -5.30
N LEU A 60 4.24 12.03 -6.07
CA LEU A 60 5.44 12.88 -6.06
C LEU A 60 5.69 13.49 -4.68
N LYS A 61 4.63 13.89 -3.97
CA LYS A 61 4.77 14.44 -2.62
C LYS A 61 5.21 13.36 -1.62
N GLU A 62 4.68 12.15 -1.72
CA GLU A 62 5.08 11.00 -0.91
C GLU A 62 6.53 10.57 -1.20
N LEU A 63 6.97 10.64 -2.46
CA LEU A 63 8.36 10.42 -2.86
C LEU A 63 9.33 11.44 -2.21
N GLY A 64 8.84 12.56 -1.67
CA GLY A 64 9.67 13.63 -1.11
C GLY A 64 10.13 14.66 -2.16
N VAL A 65 9.34 14.91 -3.20
CA VAL A 65 9.59 16.00 -4.14
C VAL A 65 9.15 17.34 -3.54
N ASP A 66 9.90 18.40 -3.84
CA ASP A 66 9.56 19.77 -3.45
C ASP A 66 9.23 20.66 -4.65
N VAL A 67 9.92 20.46 -5.79
CA VAL A 67 9.75 21.25 -7.01
C VAL A 67 9.40 20.35 -8.18
N VAL A 68 8.22 20.57 -8.76
CA VAL A 68 7.84 19.99 -10.05
C VAL A 68 8.27 20.95 -11.15
N TRP A 69 9.25 20.54 -11.94
CA TRP A 69 9.68 21.21 -13.16
C TRP A 69 8.93 20.60 -14.34
N LEU A 70 8.02 21.38 -14.93
CA LEU A 70 7.34 21.03 -16.17
C LEU A 70 8.25 21.35 -17.36
N MET A 71 8.53 20.34 -18.19
CA MET A 71 9.08 20.52 -19.54
C MET A 71 8.21 21.50 -20.36
N PRO A 72 8.69 22.07 -21.49
CA PRO A 72 8.00 23.18 -22.15
C PRO A 72 6.52 22.87 -22.46
N VAL A 73 5.62 23.72 -21.96
CA VAL A 73 4.16 23.51 -21.99
C VAL A 73 3.46 24.11 -23.21
N TYR A 74 4.22 24.78 -24.07
CA TYR A 74 3.71 25.68 -25.11
C TYR A 74 3.31 24.96 -26.40
N PRO A 75 2.44 25.54 -27.23
CA PRO A 75 2.20 25.06 -28.59
C PRO A 75 3.50 24.91 -29.38
N ILE A 76 3.63 23.77 -30.07
CA ILE A 76 4.81 23.42 -30.87
C ILE A 76 4.64 23.81 -32.34
N GLY A 77 5.68 24.37 -32.94
CA GLY A 77 5.75 24.72 -34.36
C GLY A 77 5.48 23.54 -35.31
N GLU A 78 5.03 23.85 -36.53
CA GLU A 78 4.84 22.87 -37.61
C GLU A 78 5.93 22.97 -38.67
N LYS A 79 6.48 24.17 -38.89
CA LYS A 79 7.52 24.38 -39.90
C LYS A 79 8.86 23.80 -39.45
N GLY A 80 9.33 22.80 -40.19
CA GLY A 80 10.61 22.12 -39.91
C GLY A 80 10.50 21.04 -38.82
N ARG A 81 9.28 20.76 -38.32
CA ARG A 81 8.97 19.83 -37.23
C ARG A 81 9.72 18.50 -37.36
N LYS A 82 10.37 18.09 -36.26
CA LYS A 82 10.97 16.77 -36.09
C LYS A 82 9.96 15.78 -35.52
N GLY A 83 9.98 14.52 -36.00
CA GLY A 83 9.01 13.50 -35.59
C GLY A 83 7.56 13.88 -35.90
N THR A 84 6.59 13.16 -35.32
CA THR A 84 5.17 13.43 -35.54
C THR A 84 4.63 14.56 -34.65
N LEU A 85 5.11 14.66 -33.41
CA LEU A 85 4.61 15.63 -32.43
C LEU A 85 5.48 16.89 -32.31
N GLY A 86 6.76 16.81 -32.69
CA GLY A 86 7.67 17.96 -32.64
C GLY A 86 8.48 18.07 -31.35
N SER A 87 9.50 18.92 -31.40
CA SER A 87 10.31 19.28 -30.24
C SER A 87 9.51 20.15 -29.27
N TYR A 88 9.54 19.83 -27.97
CA TYR A 88 8.97 20.69 -26.92
C TYR A 88 9.53 22.12 -26.97
N TYR A 89 10.78 22.27 -27.42
CA TYR A 89 11.51 23.53 -27.42
C TYR A 89 11.25 24.41 -28.67
N ALA A 90 10.48 23.92 -29.66
CA ALA A 90 10.11 24.70 -30.84
C ALA A 90 8.85 25.55 -30.60
N ILE A 91 8.96 26.60 -29.78
CA ILE A 91 7.83 27.38 -29.26
C ILE A 91 7.11 28.16 -30.37
N LYS A 92 5.79 27.98 -30.50
CA LYS A 92 4.91 28.69 -31.45
C LYS A 92 4.11 29.83 -30.80
N ASP A 93 3.80 29.72 -29.51
CA ASP A 93 3.17 30.79 -28.72
C ASP A 93 3.59 30.69 -27.24
N TYR A 94 4.18 31.76 -26.70
CA TYR A 94 4.63 31.78 -25.31
C TYR A 94 3.51 31.95 -24.28
N CYS A 95 2.30 32.35 -24.68
CA CYS A 95 1.20 32.68 -23.77
C CYS A 95 -0.02 31.74 -23.93
N ASP A 96 0.21 30.53 -24.42
CA ASP A 96 -0.81 29.50 -24.57
C ASP A 96 -0.25 28.13 -24.18
N ILE A 97 -1.14 27.13 -24.04
CA ILE A 97 -0.81 25.74 -23.73
C ILE A 97 -0.87 24.90 -25.00
N ASN A 98 0.06 23.96 -25.15
CA ASN A 98 -0.02 22.96 -26.21
C ASN A 98 -1.35 22.19 -26.08
N PRO A 99 -2.21 22.16 -27.12
CA PRO A 99 -3.49 21.45 -27.04
C PRO A 99 -3.36 19.95 -26.71
N GLU A 100 -2.17 19.38 -26.88
CA GLU A 100 -1.85 18.02 -26.41
C GLU A 100 -1.97 17.87 -24.89
N PHE A 101 -1.60 18.90 -24.12
CA PHE A 101 -1.53 18.84 -22.66
C PHE A 101 -2.82 19.28 -21.96
N GLY A 102 -3.71 19.97 -22.69
CA GLY A 102 -4.98 20.47 -22.18
C GLY A 102 -5.18 21.95 -22.49
N THR A 103 -5.80 22.66 -21.56
CA THR A 103 -6.13 24.09 -21.63
C THR A 103 -5.36 24.89 -20.57
N LEU A 104 -5.44 26.22 -20.64
CA LEU A 104 -4.94 27.09 -19.56
C LEU A 104 -5.66 26.84 -18.22
N GLU A 105 -6.94 26.45 -18.24
CA GLU A 105 -7.69 26.12 -17.02
C GLU A 105 -7.15 24.82 -16.39
N ASP A 106 -6.88 23.79 -17.19
CA ASP A 106 -6.27 22.54 -16.71
C ASP A 106 -4.87 22.79 -16.11
N PHE A 107 -4.12 23.74 -16.67
CA PHE A 107 -2.83 24.16 -16.12
C PHE A 107 -2.97 24.89 -14.78
N ASP A 108 -3.90 25.83 -14.68
CA ASP A 108 -4.16 26.58 -13.44
C ASP A 108 -4.63 25.61 -12.32
N ASP A 109 -5.47 24.63 -12.65
CA ASP A 109 -5.91 23.57 -11.73
C ASP A 109 -4.74 22.69 -11.26
N PHE A 110 -3.84 22.30 -12.16
CA PHE A 110 -2.62 21.56 -11.82
C PHE A 110 -1.73 22.33 -10.84
N VAL A 111 -1.49 23.62 -11.11
CA VAL A 111 -0.68 24.48 -10.23
C VAL A 111 -1.34 24.61 -8.86
N GLY A 112 -2.66 24.83 -8.80
CA GLY A 112 -3.41 24.90 -7.56
C GLY A 112 -3.31 23.62 -6.74
N ALA A 113 -3.51 22.46 -7.37
CA ALA A 113 -3.40 21.16 -6.71
C ALA A 113 -1.98 20.88 -6.19
N ALA A 114 -0.95 21.28 -6.93
CA ALA A 114 0.44 21.14 -6.49
C ALA A 114 0.70 22.01 -5.25
N HIS A 115 0.21 23.25 -5.24
CA HIS A 115 0.34 24.16 -4.11
C HIS A 115 -0.42 23.70 -2.86
N ASP A 116 -1.61 23.10 -3.02
CA ASP A 116 -2.38 22.50 -1.91
C ASP A 116 -1.61 21.36 -1.22
N LEU A 117 -0.73 20.68 -1.94
CA LEU A 117 0.19 19.66 -1.43
C LEU A 117 1.54 20.22 -0.93
N GLY A 118 1.73 21.54 -1.03
CA GLY A 118 2.95 22.24 -0.64
C GLY A 118 4.10 22.13 -1.65
N LEU A 119 3.86 21.59 -2.86
CA LEU A 119 4.84 21.53 -3.94
C LEU A 119 5.04 22.93 -4.56
N LYS A 120 6.18 23.14 -5.21
CA LYS A 120 6.48 24.30 -6.06
C LYS A 120 6.40 23.88 -7.51
N VAL A 121 5.95 24.77 -8.38
CA VAL A 121 5.86 24.51 -9.82
C VAL A 121 6.72 25.49 -10.57
N ILE A 122 7.69 25.00 -11.34
CA ILE A 122 8.41 25.78 -12.33
C ILE A 122 8.13 25.24 -13.72
N ILE A 123 8.19 26.10 -14.73
CA ILE A 123 8.07 25.68 -16.12
C ILE A 123 9.36 25.98 -16.88
N ASP A 124 9.58 25.21 -17.93
CA ASP A 124 10.62 25.51 -18.89
C ASP A 124 10.37 26.83 -19.62
N TRP A 125 11.42 27.63 -19.78
CA TRP A 125 11.40 28.90 -20.49
C TRP A 125 12.46 28.93 -21.58
N VAL A 126 12.00 28.90 -22.83
CA VAL A 126 12.86 28.87 -24.02
C VAL A 126 13.16 30.28 -24.49
N ALA A 127 14.26 30.86 -24.01
CA ALA A 127 14.57 32.27 -24.24
C ALA A 127 15.45 32.52 -25.48
N ASN A 128 16.22 31.52 -25.94
CA ASN A 128 17.19 31.72 -27.03
C ASN A 128 16.53 31.74 -28.43
N HIS A 129 15.43 31.02 -28.62
CA HIS A 129 14.82 30.80 -29.94
C HIS A 129 13.31 30.53 -29.85
N THR A 130 12.64 30.59 -31.01
CA THR A 130 11.23 30.14 -31.21
C THR A 130 11.16 29.18 -32.40
N SER A 131 9.98 28.66 -32.73
CA SER A 131 9.76 27.99 -34.01
C SER A 131 9.85 28.97 -35.21
N PRO A 132 10.19 28.50 -36.43
CA PRO A 132 10.22 29.30 -37.65
C PRO A 132 8.86 29.83 -38.12
N ASP A 133 7.77 29.27 -37.61
CA ASP A 133 6.39 29.68 -37.86
C ASP A 133 5.75 30.41 -36.68
N HIS A 134 6.54 30.79 -35.68
CA HIS A 134 6.10 31.68 -34.60
C HIS A 134 5.58 33.01 -35.19
N PRO A 135 4.44 33.55 -34.72
CA PRO A 135 3.85 34.78 -35.26
C PRO A 135 4.80 35.98 -35.29
N TRP A 136 5.80 36.01 -34.41
CA TRP A 136 6.81 37.09 -34.40
C TRP A 136 7.74 37.07 -35.63
N VAL A 137 7.99 35.91 -36.26
CA VAL A 137 8.92 35.81 -37.40
C VAL A 137 8.44 36.65 -38.60
N THR A 138 7.12 36.78 -38.78
CA THR A 138 6.51 37.49 -39.91
C THR A 138 5.66 38.70 -39.50
N GLY A 139 5.09 38.70 -38.29
CA GLY A 139 4.20 39.74 -37.78
C GLY A 139 4.88 40.82 -36.94
N LYS A 140 6.18 40.70 -36.65
CA LYS A 140 6.97 41.67 -35.88
C LYS A 140 8.16 42.19 -36.72
N PRO A 141 8.84 43.27 -36.29
CA PRO A 141 10.03 43.78 -36.96
C PRO A 141 11.10 42.69 -37.19
N ALA A 142 11.76 42.74 -38.34
CA ALA A 142 12.71 41.71 -38.76
C ALA A 142 13.92 41.56 -37.83
N ASP A 143 14.26 42.61 -37.09
CA ASP A 143 15.36 42.70 -36.12
C ASP A 143 15.06 42.02 -34.78
N TRP A 144 13.86 41.45 -34.57
CA TRP A 144 13.56 40.58 -33.43
C TRP A 144 14.29 39.22 -33.53
N TYR A 145 14.76 38.85 -34.72
CA TYR A 145 15.46 37.61 -35.00
C TYR A 145 16.84 37.87 -35.61
N VAL A 146 17.79 36.99 -35.33
CA VAL A 146 19.08 37.00 -36.02
C VAL A 146 18.86 36.44 -37.42
N ARG A 147 19.32 37.18 -38.45
CA ARG A 147 19.13 36.82 -39.85
C ARG A 147 20.45 36.75 -40.61
N ASP A 148 20.52 35.83 -41.56
CA ASP A 148 21.63 35.72 -42.51
C ASP A 148 21.59 36.85 -43.56
N ALA A 149 22.58 36.84 -44.47
CA ALA A 149 22.69 37.85 -45.53
C ALA A 149 21.52 37.81 -46.53
N GLU A 150 20.86 36.65 -46.63
CA GLU A 150 19.70 36.37 -47.47
C GLU A 150 18.36 36.73 -46.77
N GLY A 151 18.40 37.12 -45.49
CA GLY A 151 17.25 37.52 -44.69
C GLY A 151 16.50 36.36 -44.02
N ASN A 152 17.02 35.13 -44.06
CA ASN A 152 16.44 33.99 -43.35
C ASN A 152 16.83 34.02 -41.88
N THR A 153 15.99 33.48 -41.00
CA THR A 153 16.32 33.31 -39.59
C THR A 153 17.43 32.27 -39.42
N ILE A 154 18.34 32.52 -38.48
CA ILE A 154 19.41 31.56 -38.17
C ILE A 154 18.86 30.35 -37.43
N VAL A 155 19.32 29.17 -37.87
CA VAL A 155 19.21 27.88 -37.17
C VAL A 155 20.53 27.65 -36.44
N GLU A 156 20.46 27.18 -35.19
CA GLU A 156 21.63 26.76 -34.43
C GLU A 156 21.76 25.24 -34.42
N TYR A 157 23.01 24.77 -34.42
CA TYR A 157 23.33 23.34 -34.43
C TYR A 157 22.56 22.59 -35.53
N ASP A 158 21.95 21.45 -35.19
CA ASP A 158 21.08 20.67 -36.05
C ASP A 158 19.58 20.88 -35.73
N TRP A 159 19.22 21.95 -35.02
CA TRP A 159 17.86 22.28 -34.60
C TRP A 159 17.07 22.94 -35.74
N THR A 160 16.81 22.18 -36.80
CA THR A 160 16.20 22.67 -38.05
C THR A 160 14.80 23.28 -37.91
N ASP A 161 14.17 23.10 -36.74
CA ASP A 161 12.85 23.57 -36.34
C ASP A 161 12.87 24.81 -35.43
N ILE A 162 13.97 25.60 -35.42
CA ILE A 162 14.08 26.82 -34.63
C ILE A 162 14.46 28.07 -35.44
N ALA A 163 14.22 29.24 -34.84
CA ALA A 163 14.61 30.57 -35.32
C ALA A 163 15.20 31.38 -34.16
N LYS A 164 16.49 31.76 -34.27
CA LYS A 164 17.22 32.45 -33.20
C LYS A 164 16.74 33.88 -32.96
N LEU A 165 16.45 34.21 -31.70
CA LEU A 165 16.05 35.54 -31.28
C LEU A 165 17.24 36.52 -31.19
N ASN A 166 16.98 37.80 -31.44
CA ASN A 166 17.98 38.86 -31.37
C ASN A 166 17.79 39.75 -30.13
N TYR A 167 18.63 39.55 -29.13
CA TYR A 167 18.59 40.30 -27.86
C TYR A 167 19.10 41.75 -27.94
N GLU A 168 19.56 42.22 -29.10
CA GLU A 168 19.78 43.66 -29.31
C GLU A 168 18.46 44.44 -29.48
N SER A 169 17.36 43.75 -29.83
CA SER A 169 16.03 44.36 -29.93
C SER A 169 15.41 44.57 -28.55
N LYS A 170 15.24 45.84 -28.17
CA LYS A 170 14.63 46.23 -26.88
C LYS A 170 13.16 45.86 -26.80
N GLU A 171 12.45 45.96 -27.91
CA GLU A 171 11.04 45.62 -28.02
C GLU A 171 10.81 44.12 -27.87
N MET A 172 11.69 43.28 -28.44
CA MET A 172 11.65 41.83 -28.23
C MET A 172 11.90 41.47 -26.77
N ARG A 173 12.93 42.06 -26.13
CA ARG A 173 13.22 41.87 -24.70
C ARG A 173 12.02 42.22 -23.82
N ALA A 174 11.34 43.33 -24.12
CA ALA A 174 10.15 43.75 -23.38
C ALA A 174 8.97 42.77 -23.56
N GLU A 175 8.79 42.20 -24.75
CA GLU A 175 7.76 41.17 -24.98
C GLU A 175 8.12 39.85 -24.29
N MET A 176 9.40 39.45 -24.27
CA MET A 176 9.87 38.27 -23.53
C MET A 176 9.57 38.41 -22.03
N GLU A 177 9.94 39.55 -21.42
CA GLU A 177 9.62 39.86 -20.02
C GLU A 177 8.10 39.79 -19.77
N LYS A 178 7.29 40.37 -20.66
CA LYS A 178 5.83 40.35 -20.56
C LYS A 178 5.25 38.94 -20.64
N SER A 179 5.77 38.09 -21.52
CA SER A 179 5.33 36.70 -21.65
C SER A 179 5.73 35.85 -20.43
N MET A 180 6.89 36.11 -19.80
CA MET A 180 7.23 35.48 -18.52
C MET A 180 6.25 35.89 -17.42
N ARG A 181 5.87 37.18 -17.35
CA ARG A 181 4.88 37.67 -16.36
C ARG A 181 3.53 36.99 -16.49
N PHE A 182 3.10 36.66 -17.71
CA PHE A 182 1.85 35.94 -17.94
C PHE A 182 1.75 34.63 -17.14
N TRP A 183 2.87 33.91 -16.99
CA TRP A 183 2.92 32.68 -16.21
C TRP A 183 3.11 32.92 -14.72
N LEU A 184 3.96 33.89 -14.34
CA LEU A 184 4.09 34.28 -12.93
C LEU A 184 2.76 34.78 -12.35
N ASP A 185 1.95 35.48 -13.13
CA ASP A 185 0.62 35.94 -12.69
C ASP A 185 -0.37 34.78 -12.49
N ARG A 186 -0.10 33.60 -13.08
CA ARG A 186 -0.86 32.34 -12.89
C ARG A 186 -0.41 31.51 -11.69
N GLY A 187 0.65 31.93 -11.02
CA GLY A 187 1.04 31.37 -9.73
C GLY A 187 2.29 30.51 -9.74
N ILE A 188 2.89 30.17 -10.88
CA ILE A 188 4.13 29.37 -10.88
C ILE A 188 5.24 30.01 -10.03
N ASP A 189 6.09 29.19 -9.45
CA ASP A 189 7.14 29.57 -8.52
C ASP A 189 8.44 29.97 -9.22
N GLY A 190 8.51 29.90 -10.56
CA GLY A 190 9.64 30.40 -11.34
C GLY A 190 9.89 29.60 -12.62
N PHE A 191 11.14 29.58 -13.09
CA PHE A 191 11.48 29.04 -14.41
C PHE A 191 12.76 28.20 -14.39
N ARG A 192 12.76 27.11 -15.16
CA ARG A 192 14.00 26.54 -15.72
C ARG A 192 14.24 27.21 -17.07
N CYS A 193 15.38 27.85 -17.26
CA CYS A 193 15.68 28.61 -18.47
C CYS A 193 16.59 27.79 -19.40
N ASP A 194 16.05 27.45 -20.56
CA ASP A 194 16.71 26.68 -21.62
C ASP A 194 17.88 27.46 -22.24
N VAL A 195 19.02 26.77 -22.41
CA VAL A 195 20.25 27.29 -23.02
C VAL A 195 20.59 28.70 -22.51
N ALA A 196 20.44 28.90 -21.20
CA ALA A 196 20.45 30.23 -20.57
C ALA A 196 21.76 30.99 -20.80
N TYR A 197 22.87 30.26 -20.97
CA TYR A 197 24.20 30.81 -21.23
C TYR A 197 24.34 31.51 -22.59
N GLN A 198 23.40 31.29 -23.53
CA GLN A 198 23.37 31.99 -24.82
C GLN A 198 22.52 33.26 -24.80
N VAL A 199 21.84 33.54 -23.69
CA VAL A 199 21.05 34.76 -23.50
C VAL A 199 21.86 35.77 -22.67
N PRO A 200 21.88 37.07 -23.02
CA PRO A 200 22.74 38.05 -22.36
C PRO A 200 22.51 38.17 -20.84
N GLN A 201 23.61 38.24 -20.08
CA GLN A 201 23.59 38.39 -18.61
C GLN A 201 22.76 39.59 -18.15
N ASP A 202 22.82 40.72 -18.86
CA ASP A 202 22.11 41.94 -18.50
C ASP A 202 20.58 41.80 -18.67
N PHE A 203 20.12 40.90 -19.54
CA PHE A 203 18.70 40.60 -19.65
C PHE A 203 18.20 39.84 -18.42
N TRP A 204 18.88 38.76 -18.04
CA TRP A 204 18.50 37.97 -16.87
C TRP A 204 18.54 38.80 -15.59
N ALA A 205 19.60 39.57 -15.37
CA ALA A 205 19.76 40.41 -14.18
C ALA A 205 18.64 41.45 -14.06
N ASP A 206 18.26 42.09 -15.17
CA ASP A 206 17.17 43.08 -15.19
C ASP A 206 15.81 42.42 -14.91
N VAL A 207 15.50 41.33 -15.61
CA VAL A 207 14.19 40.64 -15.50
C VAL A 207 13.99 40.03 -14.11
N PHE A 208 14.97 39.27 -13.60
CA PHE A 208 14.85 38.62 -12.30
C PHE A 208 14.85 39.61 -11.14
N SER A 209 15.60 40.72 -11.24
CA SER A 209 15.54 41.77 -10.23
C SER A 209 14.14 42.39 -10.15
N LYS A 210 13.51 42.67 -11.30
CA LYS A 210 12.12 43.14 -11.35
C LYS A 210 11.17 42.12 -10.74
N PHE A 211 11.20 40.87 -11.17
CA PHE A 211 10.29 39.83 -10.67
C PHE A 211 10.40 39.62 -9.17
N ARG A 212 11.62 39.51 -8.62
CA ARG A 212 11.82 39.38 -7.16
C ARG A 212 11.32 40.60 -6.37
N SER A 213 11.25 41.78 -6.99
CA SER A 213 10.72 42.99 -6.35
C SER A 213 9.19 43.11 -6.41
N GLU A 214 8.57 42.46 -7.40
CA GLU A 214 7.15 42.60 -7.72
C GLU A 214 6.30 41.47 -7.15
N TYR A 215 6.84 40.25 -7.07
CA TYR A 215 6.16 39.09 -6.52
C TYR A 215 6.62 38.85 -5.08
N SER A 216 5.66 38.78 -4.14
CA SER A 216 5.95 38.58 -2.71
C SER A 216 6.36 37.15 -2.36
N ARG A 217 6.08 36.17 -3.24
CA ARG A 217 6.50 34.78 -3.07
C ARG A 217 7.97 34.61 -3.46
N ARG A 218 8.67 33.67 -2.81
CA ARG A 218 10.05 33.30 -3.17
C ARG A 218 10.06 32.62 -4.54
N LEU A 219 10.49 33.35 -5.57
CA LEU A 219 10.67 32.81 -6.93
C LEU A 219 11.97 32.02 -7.03
N TYR A 220 11.99 30.96 -7.84
CA TYR A 220 13.15 30.09 -8.07
C TYR A 220 13.51 30.03 -9.55
N PHE A 221 14.76 30.34 -9.88
CA PHE A 221 15.27 30.34 -11.25
C PHE A 221 16.43 29.35 -11.40
N LEU A 222 16.24 28.38 -12.29
CA LEU A 222 17.21 27.35 -12.66
C LEU A 222 17.74 27.63 -14.07
N ALA A 223 19.05 27.69 -14.26
CA ALA A 223 19.65 27.86 -15.58
C ALA A 223 20.14 26.52 -16.15
N GLU A 224 19.77 26.22 -17.38
CA GLU A 224 20.52 25.27 -18.19
C GLU A 224 21.83 25.94 -18.64
N GLY A 225 22.90 25.55 -17.96
CA GLY A 225 24.23 26.13 -18.11
C GLY A 225 25.04 25.85 -16.86
N GLU A 226 26.36 25.97 -16.96
CA GLU A 226 27.26 25.74 -15.82
C GLU A 226 28.23 26.91 -15.60
N GLU A 227 28.02 28.04 -16.27
CA GLU A 227 28.88 29.21 -16.16
C GLU A 227 28.66 29.98 -14.84
N PRO A 228 29.72 30.37 -14.11
CA PRO A 228 29.56 31.07 -12.84
C PRO A 228 28.79 32.39 -12.90
N TRP A 229 28.88 33.11 -14.03
CA TRP A 229 28.20 34.41 -14.22
C TRP A 229 26.67 34.28 -14.22
N LEU A 230 26.12 33.08 -14.43
CA LEU A 230 24.66 32.85 -14.35
C LEU A 230 24.14 33.15 -12.93
N HIS A 231 24.88 32.78 -11.88
CA HIS A 231 24.49 33.14 -10.51
C HIS A 231 24.58 34.65 -10.26
N GLU A 232 25.57 35.33 -10.84
CA GLU A 232 25.64 36.80 -10.81
C GLU A 232 24.45 37.46 -11.53
N ALA A 233 23.88 36.77 -12.52
CA ALA A 233 22.69 37.19 -13.24
C ALA A 233 21.37 36.98 -12.44
N GLY A 234 21.42 36.31 -11.29
CA GLY A 234 20.28 36.11 -10.39
C GLY A 234 19.63 34.73 -10.42
N PHE A 235 20.26 33.74 -11.09
CA PHE A 235 19.84 32.33 -11.01
C PHE A 235 20.18 31.72 -9.65
N ASP A 236 19.24 30.96 -9.09
CA ASP A 236 19.42 30.23 -7.83
C ASP A 236 20.24 28.96 -8.05
N ALA A 237 19.97 28.26 -9.16
CA ALA A 237 20.62 26.99 -9.50
C ALA A 237 21.13 26.94 -10.94
N THR A 238 22.15 26.12 -11.18
CA THR A 238 22.76 25.86 -12.49
C THR A 238 23.08 24.37 -12.64
N TYR A 239 23.17 23.84 -13.85
CA TYR A 239 23.42 22.42 -14.09
C TYR A 239 24.83 22.00 -13.65
N ALA A 240 24.98 20.80 -13.09
CA ALA A 240 26.27 20.23 -12.72
C ALA A 240 26.87 19.33 -13.83
N TRP A 241 26.97 19.81 -15.08
CA TRP A 241 27.45 19.01 -16.23
C TRP A 241 28.82 18.36 -15.99
N LYS A 242 29.79 19.11 -15.45
CA LYS A 242 31.09 18.54 -15.07
C LYS A 242 31.01 17.40 -14.06
N LEU A 243 30.10 17.48 -13.07
CA LEU A 243 29.90 16.38 -12.13
C LEU A 243 29.29 15.19 -12.85
N HIS A 244 28.24 15.41 -13.64
CA HIS A 244 27.57 14.35 -14.39
C HIS A 244 28.55 13.54 -15.26
N HIS A 245 29.40 14.22 -16.04
CA HIS A 245 30.43 13.54 -16.85
C HIS A 245 31.46 12.81 -15.98
N LEU A 246 31.87 13.38 -14.85
CA LEU A 246 32.77 12.73 -13.90
C LEU A 246 32.15 11.46 -13.28
N LEU A 247 30.87 11.49 -12.91
CA LEU A 247 30.17 10.31 -12.37
C LEU A 247 30.09 9.19 -13.41
N ASN A 248 29.84 9.51 -14.68
CA ASN A 248 29.92 8.54 -15.78
C ASN A 248 31.35 7.96 -15.92
N ASP A 249 32.37 8.81 -15.88
CA ASP A 249 33.76 8.35 -15.96
C ASP A 249 34.14 7.46 -14.77
N ILE A 250 33.66 7.74 -13.56
CA ILE A 250 33.85 6.88 -12.37
C ILE A 250 33.14 5.54 -12.56
N ALA A 251 31.86 5.54 -12.95
CA ALA A 251 31.10 4.31 -13.20
C ALA A 251 31.75 3.41 -14.27
N GLN A 252 32.41 4.04 -15.25
CA GLN A 252 33.12 3.35 -16.33
C GLN A 252 34.60 3.03 -16.00
N GLY A 253 35.05 3.31 -14.77
CA GLY A 253 36.42 3.02 -14.31
C GLY A 253 37.51 3.90 -14.93
N LYS A 254 37.14 5.04 -15.52
CA LYS A 254 38.05 6.03 -16.13
C LYS A 254 38.55 7.09 -15.14
N ALA A 255 37.84 7.27 -14.03
CA ALA A 255 38.19 8.17 -12.93
C ALA A 255 37.95 7.48 -11.56
N GLY A 256 38.43 8.08 -10.48
CA GLY A 256 38.33 7.53 -9.12
C GLY A 256 38.04 8.60 -8.05
N ALA A 257 38.11 8.19 -6.78
CA ALA A 257 37.78 9.02 -5.63
C ALA A 257 38.53 10.37 -5.59
N ASP A 258 39.81 10.36 -5.97
CA ASP A 258 40.67 11.55 -5.99
C ASP A 258 40.16 12.64 -6.94
N SER A 259 39.54 12.24 -8.05
CA SER A 259 38.97 13.16 -9.05
C SER A 259 37.69 13.80 -8.53
N LEU A 260 36.90 13.05 -7.75
CA LEU A 260 35.71 13.58 -7.08
C LEU A 260 36.05 14.58 -5.99
N VAL A 261 37.07 14.30 -5.16
CA VAL A 261 37.56 15.26 -4.14
C VAL A 261 38.03 16.56 -4.81
N ARG A 262 38.81 16.48 -5.89
CA ARG A 262 39.24 17.67 -6.65
C ARG A 262 38.07 18.43 -7.27
N TYR A 263 37.03 17.73 -7.74
CA TYR A 263 35.81 18.37 -8.23
C TYR A 263 35.14 19.20 -7.14
N VAL A 264 34.98 18.66 -5.93
CA VAL A 264 34.35 19.37 -4.81
C VAL A 264 35.17 20.61 -4.42
N GLU A 265 36.50 20.50 -4.34
CA GLU A 265 37.40 21.63 -4.06
C GLU A 265 37.31 22.72 -5.13
N TRP A 266 37.27 22.33 -6.42
CA TRP A 266 37.09 23.25 -7.53
C TRP A 266 35.72 23.93 -7.46
N ASN A 267 34.64 23.17 -7.26
CA ASN A 267 33.28 23.69 -7.21
C ASN A 267 33.10 24.75 -6.12
N ALA A 268 33.68 24.50 -4.93
CA ALA A 268 33.64 25.43 -3.80
C ALA A 268 34.31 26.79 -4.07
N THR A 269 35.19 26.88 -5.07
CA THR A 269 35.91 28.12 -5.43
C THR A 269 35.49 28.73 -6.77
N ALA A 270 34.87 27.95 -7.65
CA ALA A 270 34.47 28.38 -8.98
C ALA A 270 33.18 29.21 -8.99
N TYR A 271 32.31 29.04 -7.98
CA TYR A 271 31.00 29.67 -7.91
C TYR A 271 30.84 30.57 -6.68
N PRO A 272 29.98 31.60 -6.74
CA PRO A 272 29.61 32.39 -5.57
C PRO A 272 29.04 31.51 -4.44
N SER A 273 29.20 31.95 -3.18
CA SER A 273 28.56 31.28 -2.04
C SER A 273 27.04 31.30 -2.18
N GLY A 274 26.37 30.20 -1.79
CA GLY A 274 24.93 30.03 -1.96
C GLY A 274 24.50 29.57 -3.36
N SER A 275 25.44 29.29 -4.27
CA SER A 275 25.14 28.73 -5.59
C SER A 275 24.68 27.27 -5.46
N HIS A 276 23.45 26.98 -5.88
CA HIS A 276 22.96 25.62 -5.96
C HIS A 276 23.33 24.98 -7.31
N ARG A 277 23.60 23.68 -7.30
CA ARG A 277 23.99 22.90 -8.46
C ARG A 277 22.96 21.81 -8.68
N LEU A 278 22.26 21.84 -9.80
CA LEU A 278 21.34 20.78 -10.18
C LEU A 278 22.17 19.53 -10.52
N THR A 279 22.14 18.54 -9.64
CA THR A 279 22.92 17.30 -9.73
C THR A 279 22.01 16.17 -10.19
N PHE A 280 22.50 15.34 -11.11
CA PHE A 280 21.68 14.32 -11.75
C PHE A 280 22.51 13.19 -12.35
N VAL A 281 21.94 11.98 -12.34
CA VAL A 281 22.46 10.82 -13.09
C VAL A 281 21.80 10.69 -14.47
N THR A 282 20.62 11.31 -14.65
CA THR A 282 19.87 11.35 -15.90
C THR A 282 18.95 12.59 -15.91
N ASN A 283 18.54 13.03 -17.09
CA ASN A 283 17.54 14.08 -17.36
C ASN A 283 16.97 13.80 -18.77
N HIS A 284 16.09 14.65 -19.30
CA HIS A 284 15.52 14.43 -20.64
C HIS A 284 16.57 14.26 -21.76
N ASP A 285 17.65 15.06 -21.75
CA ASP A 285 18.68 15.01 -22.78
C ASP A 285 19.51 13.72 -22.70
N GLU A 286 19.99 13.42 -21.49
CA GLU A 286 20.82 12.25 -21.24
C GLU A 286 20.03 10.97 -21.48
N ASN A 287 18.77 10.88 -21.01
CA ASN A 287 17.90 9.72 -21.24
C ASN A 287 17.69 9.44 -22.73
N SER A 288 17.23 10.45 -23.48
CA SER A 288 16.85 10.26 -24.89
C SER A 288 18.06 10.05 -25.81
N TRP A 289 19.17 10.76 -25.60
CA TRP A 289 20.28 10.78 -26.56
C TRP A 289 21.49 9.94 -26.13
N SER A 290 21.89 10.03 -24.87
CA SER A 290 23.09 9.36 -24.34
C SER A 290 22.79 7.97 -23.79
N GLY A 291 21.56 7.71 -23.37
CA GLY A 291 21.04 6.44 -22.89
C GLY A 291 20.38 6.49 -21.52
N THR A 292 20.04 5.35 -20.95
CA THR A 292 19.60 5.32 -19.56
C THR A 292 20.82 5.34 -18.63
N GLU A 293 20.62 5.68 -17.36
CA GLU A 293 21.63 5.51 -16.32
C GLU A 293 22.09 4.05 -16.20
N TYR A 294 21.21 3.08 -16.49
CA TYR A 294 21.55 1.65 -16.50
C TYR A 294 22.53 1.33 -17.63
N GLU A 295 22.31 1.89 -18.83
CA GLU A 295 23.21 1.68 -19.96
C GLU A 295 24.55 2.39 -19.77
N ARG A 296 24.53 3.61 -19.22
CA ARG A 296 25.75 4.42 -19.06
C ARG A 296 26.59 4.04 -17.84
N MET A 297 25.94 3.69 -16.73
CA MET A 297 26.57 3.50 -15.42
C MET A 297 26.49 2.04 -14.90
N GLY A 298 25.64 1.19 -15.48
CA GLY A 298 25.44 -0.19 -15.01
C GLY A 298 25.07 -0.24 -13.53
N ASP A 299 25.57 -1.24 -12.81
CA ASP A 299 25.33 -1.44 -11.37
C ASP A 299 25.79 -0.28 -10.48
N ALA A 300 26.55 0.69 -11.02
CA ALA A 300 27.05 1.84 -10.28
C ALA A 300 25.99 2.94 -10.05
N TRP A 301 24.86 2.91 -10.76
CA TRP A 301 23.93 4.05 -10.82
C TRP A 301 23.43 4.49 -9.43
N LYS A 302 23.13 3.57 -8.51
CA LYS A 302 22.71 3.89 -7.14
C LYS A 302 23.79 4.64 -6.36
N ALA A 303 25.06 4.20 -6.49
CA ALA A 303 26.19 4.86 -5.86
C ALA A 303 26.39 6.29 -6.42
N MET A 304 26.18 6.49 -7.72
CA MET A 304 26.25 7.81 -8.35
C MET A 304 25.08 8.72 -7.93
N ALA A 305 23.87 8.15 -7.76
CA ALA A 305 22.72 8.87 -7.25
C ALA A 305 22.96 9.33 -5.79
N VAL A 306 23.49 8.47 -4.92
CA VAL A 306 23.86 8.86 -3.53
C VAL A 306 24.79 10.07 -3.52
N LEU A 307 25.77 10.14 -4.41
CA LEU A 307 26.66 11.30 -4.54
C LEU A 307 25.91 12.56 -5.01
N CYS A 308 24.93 12.43 -5.90
CA CYS A 308 24.09 13.54 -6.33
C CYS A 308 23.26 14.14 -5.19
N TRP A 309 22.92 13.37 -4.15
CA TRP A 309 22.18 13.88 -2.98
C TRP A 309 23.08 14.43 -1.87
N THR A 310 24.29 13.90 -1.74
CA THR A 310 25.10 14.08 -0.51
C THR A 310 26.32 14.97 -0.65
N LEU A 311 26.75 15.31 -1.87
CA LEU A 311 27.86 16.25 -2.08
C LEU A 311 27.45 17.71 -1.79
N PRO A 312 28.42 18.60 -1.49
CA PRO A 312 28.13 20.03 -1.30
C PRO A 312 27.53 20.69 -2.55
N ASN A 313 26.72 21.73 -2.35
CA ASN A 313 26.02 22.46 -3.43
C ASN A 313 24.98 21.64 -4.19
N SER A 314 24.77 20.37 -3.86
CA SER A 314 23.90 19.48 -4.59
C SER A 314 22.40 19.72 -4.35
N GLN A 315 21.70 20.04 -5.43
CA GLN A 315 20.26 20.05 -5.52
C GLN A 315 19.85 18.95 -6.50
N PRO A 316 19.36 17.80 -6.01
CA PRO A 316 19.19 16.63 -6.83
C PRO A 316 17.97 16.73 -7.75
N LEU A 317 18.08 16.04 -8.89
CA LEU A 317 17.02 15.88 -9.88
C LEU A 317 16.59 14.42 -10.00
N ILE A 318 15.28 14.19 -10.06
CA ILE A 318 14.66 12.95 -10.52
C ILE A 318 13.96 13.25 -11.86
N TYR A 319 14.19 12.44 -12.88
CA TYR A 319 13.53 12.57 -14.19
C TYR A 319 12.39 11.57 -14.34
N THR A 320 11.32 11.92 -15.05
CA THR A 320 10.19 11.04 -15.36
C THR A 320 10.63 9.61 -15.74
N GLY A 321 10.08 8.61 -15.06
CA GLY A 321 10.40 7.18 -15.23
C GLY A 321 11.55 6.69 -14.35
N GLN A 322 12.42 7.58 -13.86
CA GLN A 322 13.53 7.21 -12.97
C GLN A 322 13.03 6.74 -11.60
N GLU A 323 11.95 7.33 -11.09
CA GLU A 323 11.32 7.04 -9.81
C GLU A 323 10.82 5.59 -9.67
N VAL A 324 10.55 4.93 -10.79
CA VAL A 324 10.14 3.52 -10.86
C VAL A 324 11.23 2.64 -11.50
N GLY A 325 12.40 3.20 -11.76
CA GLY A 325 13.52 2.50 -12.36
C GLY A 325 13.30 2.05 -13.81
N TYR A 326 12.58 2.86 -14.59
CA TYR A 326 12.23 2.54 -15.97
C TYR A 326 13.45 2.64 -16.89
N ASN A 327 14.04 1.48 -17.20
CA ASN A 327 15.18 1.38 -18.11
C ASN A 327 14.75 1.49 -19.59
N HIS A 328 14.29 2.68 -19.98
CA HIS A 328 13.85 2.99 -21.32
C HIS A 328 14.32 4.39 -21.76
N ARG A 329 14.73 4.50 -23.02
CA ARG A 329 15.07 5.79 -23.63
C ARG A 329 13.81 6.36 -24.28
N PHE A 330 13.30 7.47 -23.78
CA PHE A 330 12.08 8.05 -24.33
C PHE A 330 12.28 8.56 -25.76
N GLU A 331 11.33 8.24 -26.64
CA GLU A 331 11.24 8.85 -27.96
C GLU A 331 10.83 10.32 -27.84
N PHE A 332 11.82 11.21 -27.91
CA PHE A 332 11.64 12.63 -27.58
C PHE A 332 10.59 13.36 -28.43
N PHE A 333 10.45 13.01 -29.71
CA PHE A 333 9.54 13.66 -30.66
C PHE A 333 8.21 12.92 -30.86
N GLU A 334 7.99 11.83 -30.14
CA GLU A 334 6.84 10.94 -30.29
C GLU A 334 6.12 10.77 -28.93
N LYS A 335 4.93 10.15 -28.95
CA LYS A 335 4.23 9.77 -27.72
C LYS A 335 4.71 8.38 -27.31
N ASP A 336 5.34 8.31 -26.16
CA ASP A 336 6.03 7.14 -25.63
C ASP A 336 5.86 7.14 -24.09
N PRO A 337 4.65 6.83 -23.60
CA PRO A 337 4.32 6.98 -22.20
C PRO A 337 5.05 5.93 -21.35
N MET A 338 5.48 6.34 -20.16
CA MET A 338 5.96 5.40 -19.17
C MET A 338 4.81 4.49 -18.68
N PRO A 339 5.10 3.27 -18.17
CA PRO A 339 4.09 2.44 -17.53
C PRO A 339 3.46 3.17 -16.33
N ASP A 340 2.31 2.68 -15.87
CA ASP A 340 1.71 3.22 -14.64
C ASP A 340 2.70 3.14 -13.48
N TRP A 341 2.65 4.13 -12.60
CA TRP A 341 3.58 4.19 -11.47
C TRP A 341 3.18 3.11 -10.48
N HIS A 342 4.08 2.15 -10.28
CA HIS A 342 3.98 1.17 -9.20
C HIS A 342 5.14 1.40 -8.23
N HIS A 343 4.82 1.49 -6.94
CA HIS A 343 5.80 1.64 -5.89
C HIS A 343 6.71 0.41 -5.86
N ASN A 344 8.02 0.60 -6.00
CA ASN A 344 8.98 -0.49 -6.06
C ASN A 344 10.31 -0.15 -5.34
N ALA A 345 11.27 -1.07 -5.37
CA ALA A 345 12.57 -0.89 -4.71
C ALA A 345 13.36 0.36 -5.19
N THR A 346 13.09 0.86 -6.39
CA THR A 346 13.68 2.11 -6.89
C THR A 346 12.95 3.33 -6.31
N THR A 347 11.63 3.25 -6.19
CA THR A 347 10.81 4.25 -5.48
C THR A 347 11.24 4.34 -4.02
N ASP A 348 11.42 3.21 -3.33
CA ASP A 348 11.94 3.15 -1.95
C ASP A 348 13.32 3.81 -1.84
N PHE A 349 14.20 3.54 -2.80
CA PHE A 349 15.54 4.10 -2.82
C PHE A 349 15.53 5.64 -2.93
N TYR A 350 14.76 6.21 -3.86
CA TYR A 350 14.66 7.67 -3.99
C TYR A 350 13.90 8.31 -2.83
N THR A 351 12.86 7.64 -2.31
CA THR A 351 12.16 8.07 -1.08
C THR A 351 13.14 8.19 0.07
N TYR A 352 13.93 7.14 0.32
CA TYR A 352 14.97 7.15 1.34
C TYR A 352 15.99 8.29 1.17
N LEU A 353 16.49 8.52 -0.06
CA LEU A 353 17.44 9.61 -0.30
C LEU A 353 16.82 10.99 -0.05
N ASN A 354 15.56 11.18 -0.42
CA ASN A 354 14.83 12.43 -0.21
C ASN A 354 14.57 12.65 1.29
N GLU A 355 14.10 11.63 2.01
CA GLU A 355 13.92 11.65 3.47
C GLU A 355 15.23 12.03 4.18
N VAL A 356 16.35 11.39 3.81
CA VAL A 356 17.67 11.70 4.35
C VAL A 356 18.05 13.16 4.08
N LYS A 357 17.83 13.67 2.85
CA LYS A 357 18.16 15.06 2.52
C LYS A 357 17.33 16.05 3.34
N HIS A 358 16.03 15.79 3.51
CA HIS A 358 15.11 16.66 4.27
C HIS A 358 15.35 16.60 5.77
N ALA A 359 15.70 15.43 6.30
CA ALA A 359 15.94 15.24 7.73
C ALA A 359 17.25 15.87 8.22
N HIS A 360 18.23 16.04 7.33
CA HIS A 360 19.60 16.41 7.70
C HIS A 360 20.05 17.73 7.08
N PRO A 361 19.96 18.87 7.81
CA PRO A 361 20.50 20.17 7.41
C PRO A 361 21.98 20.15 7.00
N ALA A 362 22.77 19.17 7.45
CA ALA A 362 24.13 18.96 6.98
C ALA A 362 24.19 18.73 5.45
N LEU A 363 23.12 18.24 4.83
CA LEU A 363 22.98 18.01 3.39
C LEU A 363 22.31 19.18 2.64
N ASP A 364 22.04 20.31 3.30
CA ASP A 364 21.59 21.53 2.65
C ASP A 364 22.56 21.91 1.51
N SER A 365 21.99 22.39 0.41
CA SER A 365 22.74 22.76 -0.81
C SER A 365 23.66 23.95 -0.55
N ASP A 366 23.27 24.91 0.28
CA ASP A 366 24.11 26.05 0.63
C ASP A 366 25.18 25.74 1.69
N ASN A 367 25.17 24.53 2.29
CA ASN A 367 26.18 24.12 3.26
C ASN A 367 27.47 23.63 2.57
N PRO A 368 28.61 24.34 2.70
CA PRO A 368 29.85 23.95 2.05
C PRO A 368 30.62 22.84 2.78
N SER A 369 30.16 22.39 3.96
CA SER A 369 30.89 21.41 4.77
C SER A 369 31.22 20.15 3.97
N PHE A 370 32.49 19.76 3.92
CA PHE A 370 32.94 18.49 3.33
C PHE A 370 34.27 18.08 3.93
N GLU A 371 34.24 17.09 4.82
CA GLU A 371 35.44 16.55 5.47
C GLU A 371 35.71 15.15 4.92
N VAL A 372 36.79 14.97 4.17
CA VAL A 372 37.21 13.64 3.69
C VAL A 372 37.79 12.87 4.86
N LEU A 373 37.13 11.78 5.26
CA LEU A 373 37.56 10.89 6.34
C LEU A 373 38.50 9.79 5.82
N SER A 374 38.22 9.29 4.62
CA SER A 374 39.03 8.29 3.93
C SER A 374 38.91 8.45 2.42
N CYS A 375 40.01 8.32 1.70
CA CYS A 375 40.02 8.34 0.24
C CYS A 375 41.05 7.31 -0.24
N THR A 376 40.58 6.26 -0.90
CA THR A 376 41.40 5.20 -1.51
C THR A 376 41.16 5.18 -3.02
N ASP A 377 41.90 4.35 -3.75
CA ASP A 377 41.69 4.19 -5.20
C ASP A 377 40.28 3.68 -5.56
N SER A 378 39.58 3.05 -4.60
CA SER A 378 38.31 2.37 -4.83
C SER A 378 37.17 2.82 -3.92
N ALA A 379 37.39 3.72 -2.97
CA ALA A 379 36.34 4.19 -2.06
C ALA A 379 36.57 5.63 -1.60
N LEU A 380 35.47 6.34 -1.36
CA LEU A 380 35.47 7.66 -0.72
C LEU A 380 34.56 7.61 0.51
N VAL A 381 35.08 8.07 1.64
CA VAL A 381 34.32 8.31 2.86
C VAL A 381 34.47 9.76 3.26
N PHE A 382 33.35 10.47 3.41
CA PHE A 382 33.34 11.87 3.79
C PHE A 382 32.23 12.17 4.78
N LYS A 383 32.37 13.29 5.49
CA LYS A 383 31.39 13.80 6.44
C LYS A 383 30.88 15.17 5.99
N ARG A 384 29.56 15.32 6.01
CA ARG A 384 28.85 16.61 5.97
C ARG A 384 28.44 16.97 7.39
N ALA A 385 28.52 18.24 7.78
CA ALA A 385 28.09 18.69 9.10
C ALA A 385 27.53 20.11 9.05
N LEU A 386 26.52 20.38 9.86
CA LEU A 386 26.01 21.73 10.12
C LEU A 386 25.46 21.77 11.55
N ASP A 387 25.95 22.70 12.37
CA ASP A 387 25.63 22.79 13.80
C ASP A 387 25.83 21.45 14.56
N GLN A 388 24.74 20.83 15.03
CA GLN A 388 24.75 19.53 15.71
C GLN A 388 24.44 18.34 14.79
N ASP A 389 24.02 18.61 13.55
CA ASP A 389 23.69 17.59 12.56
C ASP A 389 24.95 17.16 11.78
N SER A 390 25.05 15.87 11.48
CA SER A 390 26.11 15.39 10.59
C SER A 390 25.73 14.09 9.90
N VAL A 391 26.30 13.87 8.74
CA VAL A 391 26.08 12.68 7.92
C VAL A 391 27.44 12.21 7.41
N ILE A 392 27.75 10.93 7.63
CA ILE A 392 28.93 10.26 7.08
C ILE A 392 28.47 9.45 5.88
N VAL A 393 29.10 9.64 4.73
CA VAL A 393 28.78 8.93 3.50
C VAL A 393 29.99 8.12 3.08
N SER A 394 29.80 6.83 2.87
CA SER A 394 30.79 5.91 2.33
C SER A 394 30.30 5.43 0.97
N VAL A 395 31.11 5.59 -0.08
CA VAL A 395 30.79 5.11 -1.42
C VAL A 395 31.97 4.32 -1.97
N GLN A 396 31.70 3.07 -2.32
CA GLN A 396 32.62 2.22 -3.08
C GLN A 396 32.49 2.61 -4.56
N LEU A 397 33.61 3.03 -5.16
CA LEU A 397 33.71 3.58 -6.51
C LEU A 397 34.27 2.58 -7.53
N GLN A 398 34.21 1.29 -7.21
CA GLN A 398 34.53 0.16 -8.11
C GLN A 398 33.69 -1.06 -7.73
N ALA A 399 33.44 -1.98 -8.67
CA ALA A 399 32.68 -3.20 -8.37
C ALA A 399 33.35 -4.08 -7.29
N PRO A 400 32.58 -4.74 -6.39
CA PRO A 400 31.12 -4.62 -6.24
C PRO A 400 30.75 -3.25 -5.66
N TRP A 401 29.85 -2.54 -6.34
CA TRP A 401 29.43 -1.21 -5.94
C TRP A 401 28.62 -1.30 -4.65
N ASN A 402 28.90 -0.39 -3.73
CA ASN A 402 28.23 -0.34 -2.44
C ASN A 402 28.29 1.08 -1.90
N TRP A 403 27.37 1.43 -1.02
CA TRP A 403 27.34 2.72 -0.37
C TRP A 403 26.65 2.60 0.99
N SER A 404 26.95 3.52 1.89
CA SER A 404 26.22 3.69 3.13
C SER A 404 26.13 5.17 3.48
N ILE A 405 24.97 5.57 3.97
CA ILE A 405 24.76 6.87 4.59
C ILE A 405 24.58 6.60 6.09
N THR A 406 25.58 6.99 6.86
CA THR A 406 25.60 6.88 8.31
C THR A 406 25.41 8.26 8.90
N VAL A 407 24.17 8.58 9.25
CA VAL A 407 23.91 9.63 10.22
C VAL A 407 24.46 9.11 11.55
N PRO A 408 25.19 9.87 12.39
CA PRO A 408 25.57 9.43 13.73
C PRO A 408 24.37 9.12 14.66
N GLU A 409 23.15 9.34 14.16
CA GLU A 409 21.85 8.80 14.61
C GLU A 409 21.58 7.34 14.18
N SER A 410 22.53 6.65 13.53
CA SER A 410 22.52 5.20 13.26
C SER A 410 22.54 4.33 14.53
N ARG A 411 22.10 4.90 15.66
CA ARG A 411 21.97 4.29 16.98
C ARG A 411 20.55 3.83 17.26
N VAL A 412 19.57 4.17 16.41
CA VAL A 412 18.19 3.70 16.49
C VAL A 412 17.86 3.01 15.17
N SER A 413 17.69 1.70 15.20
CA SER A 413 17.36 0.88 14.03
C SER A 413 15.85 0.63 13.91
N HIS A 414 15.11 0.58 15.03
CA HIS A 414 13.64 0.46 15.01
C HIS A 414 13.01 1.37 16.07
N VAL A 415 11.85 1.94 15.74
CA VAL A 415 10.92 2.57 16.69
C VAL A 415 9.53 2.03 16.38
N GLU A 416 8.95 1.27 17.31
CA GLU A 416 7.70 0.55 17.10
C GLU A 416 6.66 0.91 18.17
N PRO A 417 5.42 1.32 17.81
CA PRO A 417 4.93 1.54 16.44
C PRO A 417 5.67 2.70 15.73
N PRO A 418 5.76 2.69 14.38
CA PRO A 418 6.52 3.70 13.62
C PRO A 418 5.87 5.08 13.60
N SER A 419 4.58 5.16 13.94
CA SER A 419 3.82 6.39 14.07
C SER A 419 2.63 6.17 15.00
N TRP A 420 1.95 7.26 15.40
CA TRP A 420 0.73 7.18 16.20
C TRP A 420 -0.30 8.25 15.82
N TRP A 421 -1.40 8.35 16.57
CA TRP A 421 -2.47 9.32 16.33
C TRP A 421 -2.90 10.05 17.61
N VAL A 422 -3.36 11.28 17.43
CA VAL A 422 -4.04 12.02 18.51
C VAL A 422 -5.43 11.39 18.75
N GLY A 423 -5.82 11.31 20.02
CA GLY A 423 -7.17 10.89 20.40
C GLY A 423 -7.40 9.37 20.46
N MET A 424 -6.33 8.57 20.41
CA MET A 424 -6.39 7.13 20.68
C MET A 424 -6.76 6.86 22.14
N LYS A 425 -7.54 5.79 22.38
CA LYS A 425 -7.85 5.32 23.75
C LYS A 425 -6.72 4.47 24.29
N THR A 426 -6.02 3.75 23.41
CA THR A 426 -4.88 2.90 23.77
C THR A 426 -3.65 3.75 24.11
N PRO A 427 -3.05 3.58 25.29
CA PRO A 427 -1.81 4.27 25.65
C PRO A 427 -0.66 3.85 24.75
N LEU A 428 0.19 4.82 24.39
CA LEU A 428 1.39 4.61 23.57
C LEU A 428 2.59 4.23 24.43
N GLN A 429 3.28 3.17 24.03
CA GLN A 429 4.58 2.71 24.51
C GLN A 429 5.44 2.44 23.27
N LEU A 430 6.54 3.16 23.13
CA LEU A 430 7.51 2.94 22.05
C LEU A 430 8.50 1.86 22.46
N MET A 431 8.67 0.86 21.61
CA MET A 431 9.82 -0.05 21.64
C MET A 431 10.90 0.53 20.71
N ILE A 432 12.01 0.97 21.30
CA ILE A 432 13.11 1.60 20.58
C ILE A 432 14.28 0.63 20.60
N HIS A 433 14.75 0.21 19.43
CA HIS A 433 15.89 -0.68 19.26
C HIS A 433 17.07 0.07 18.65
N GLY A 434 18.27 -0.20 19.15
CA GLY A 434 19.53 0.18 18.54
C GLY A 434 20.70 0.20 19.53
N ASP A 435 21.92 0.25 19.01
CA ASP A 435 23.14 -0.04 19.77
C ASP A 435 23.28 0.78 21.06
N GLY A 436 23.19 0.10 22.20
CA GLY A 436 23.33 0.67 23.53
C GLY A 436 22.29 1.74 23.89
N ILE A 437 21.13 1.74 23.23
CA ILE A 437 20.09 2.77 23.37
C ILE A 437 19.53 2.85 24.79
N ALA A 438 19.57 1.77 25.57
CA ALA A 438 19.15 1.75 26.97
C ALA A 438 20.01 2.65 27.89
N GLY A 439 21.16 3.13 27.38
CA GLY A 439 22.04 4.06 28.07
C GLY A 439 21.66 5.54 27.94
N TYR A 440 20.63 5.88 27.17
CA TYR A 440 20.20 7.26 26.91
C TYR A 440 19.04 7.69 27.82
N ASP A 441 19.05 8.95 28.20
CA ASP A 441 17.85 9.64 28.68
C ASP A 441 17.02 10.10 27.47
N VAL A 442 15.69 10.04 27.59
CA VAL A 442 14.77 10.38 26.50
C VAL A 442 13.82 11.49 26.94
N ARG A 443 13.63 12.49 26.06
CA ARG A 443 12.55 13.48 26.16
C ARG A 443 11.87 13.64 24.80
N ILE A 444 10.63 14.10 24.77
CA ILE A 444 9.92 14.40 23.51
C ILE A 444 9.71 15.91 23.43
N GLU A 445 10.03 16.50 22.28
CA GLU A 445 9.82 17.90 21.94
C GLU A 445 8.44 18.13 21.36
N GLY A 446 7.73 19.14 21.89
CA GLY A 446 6.40 19.54 21.45
C GLY A 446 5.45 19.77 22.63
N GLU A 447 4.34 20.47 22.38
CA GLU A 447 3.28 20.63 23.38
C GLU A 447 2.28 19.47 23.30
N GLY A 448 1.90 18.92 24.45
CA GLY A 448 0.86 17.89 24.55
C GLY A 448 1.33 16.45 24.32
N VAL A 449 2.61 16.23 23.99
CA VAL A 449 3.23 14.90 23.89
C VAL A 449 4.48 14.88 24.76
N GLY A 450 4.66 13.83 25.57
CA GLY A 450 5.80 13.76 26.48
C GLY A 450 6.07 12.35 26.99
N VAL A 451 7.30 12.14 27.46
CA VAL A 451 7.68 10.88 28.13
C VAL A 451 6.97 10.80 29.48
N LYS A 452 6.27 9.69 29.70
CA LYS A 452 5.63 9.36 30.98
C LYS A 452 6.53 8.49 31.83
N GLU A 453 7.08 7.43 31.25
CA GLU A 453 7.92 6.46 31.95
C GLU A 453 8.90 5.80 30.96
N ILE A 454 10.04 5.35 31.46
CA ILE A 454 11.08 4.68 30.66
C ILE A 454 11.42 3.37 31.35
N HIS A 455 11.41 2.28 30.57
CA HIS A 455 11.71 0.92 31.02
C HIS A 455 12.89 0.38 30.23
N LYS A 456 13.91 -0.13 30.93
CA LYS A 456 15.07 -0.76 30.30
C LYS A 456 14.81 -2.25 30.13
N ALA A 457 15.22 -2.79 28.99
CA ALA A 457 15.13 -4.22 28.73
C ALA A 457 16.32 -4.99 29.37
N ASP A 458 16.33 -6.32 29.26
CA ASP A 458 17.50 -7.12 29.64
C ASP A 458 18.68 -6.85 28.69
N SER A 459 18.38 -6.65 27.40
CA SER A 459 19.35 -6.24 26.39
C SER A 459 19.61 -4.72 26.45
N PRO A 460 20.88 -4.28 26.37
CA PRO A 460 21.23 -2.85 26.38
C PRO A 460 20.80 -2.12 25.11
N ASP A 461 20.37 -2.85 24.08
CA ASP A 461 20.03 -2.31 22.77
C ASP A 461 18.53 -2.05 22.62
N TYR A 462 17.75 -2.18 23.71
CA TYR A 462 16.33 -1.87 23.72
C TYR A 462 15.94 -0.91 24.85
N LEU A 463 15.03 0.01 24.53
CA LEU A 463 14.44 0.95 25.46
C LEU A 463 12.93 1.03 25.20
N PHE A 464 12.12 0.83 26.24
CA PHE A 464 10.67 0.98 26.15
C PHE A 464 10.27 2.30 26.80
N VAL A 465 9.52 3.13 26.08
CA VAL A 465 9.16 4.49 26.51
C VAL A 465 7.65 4.65 26.48
N ASP A 466 7.03 4.76 27.65
CA ASP A 466 5.61 5.12 27.76
C ASP A 466 5.46 6.60 27.42
N VAL A 467 4.61 6.90 26.44
CA VAL A 467 4.38 8.25 25.91
C VAL A 467 2.98 8.71 26.29
N ALA A 468 2.89 9.88 26.94
CA ALA A 468 1.63 10.57 27.16
C ALA A 468 1.29 11.41 25.91
N VAL A 469 0.18 11.10 25.25
CA VAL A 469 -0.40 11.90 24.16
C VAL A 469 -1.68 12.56 24.66
N SER A 470 -1.66 13.87 24.85
CA SER A 470 -2.81 14.66 25.28
C SER A 470 -3.89 14.73 24.20
N SER A 471 -5.16 14.83 24.61
CA SER A 471 -6.27 15.14 23.69
C SER A 471 -6.14 16.52 23.02
N SER A 472 -5.31 17.40 23.58
CA SER A 472 -4.97 18.71 23.00
C SER A 472 -3.70 18.70 22.16
N ALA A 473 -3.02 17.55 22.02
CA ALA A 473 -1.85 17.43 21.15
C ALA A 473 -2.24 17.77 19.71
N LYS A 474 -1.34 18.42 18.97
CA LYS A 474 -1.59 18.72 17.56
C LYS A 474 -1.05 17.60 16.68
N PRO A 475 -1.73 17.23 15.59
CA PRO A 475 -1.13 16.40 14.56
C PRO A 475 0.16 17.03 14.03
N GLY A 476 1.21 16.24 13.81
CA GLY A 476 2.49 16.70 13.30
C GLY A 476 3.66 15.79 13.68
N GLU A 477 4.86 16.27 13.37
CA GLU A 477 6.12 15.64 13.78
C GLU A 477 6.55 16.14 15.16
N TYR A 478 7.00 15.21 16.00
CA TYR A 478 7.58 15.44 17.33
C TYR A 478 9.01 14.93 17.34
N GLY A 479 9.92 15.63 18.02
CA GLY A 479 11.33 15.19 18.14
C GLY A 479 11.54 14.34 19.39
N ILE A 480 11.94 13.08 19.25
CA ILE A 480 12.43 12.26 20.36
C ILE A 480 13.91 12.55 20.54
N ILE A 481 14.26 13.20 21.66
CA ILE A 481 15.62 13.61 21.96
C ILE A 481 16.26 12.61 22.91
N PHE A 482 17.34 11.99 22.44
CA PHE A 482 18.18 11.10 23.21
C PHE A 482 19.38 11.86 23.74
N THR A 483 19.71 11.74 25.02
CA THR A 483 20.85 12.41 25.65
C THR A 483 21.68 11.43 26.47
N LYS A 484 23.00 11.46 26.30
CA LYS A 484 23.97 10.65 27.07
C LYS A 484 25.33 11.33 27.12
N ASP A 485 25.93 11.43 28.31
CA ASP A 485 27.29 11.94 28.52
C ASP A 485 27.57 13.32 27.88
N GLY A 486 26.56 14.20 27.83
CA GLY A 486 26.65 15.53 27.21
C GLY A 486 26.50 15.56 25.69
N SER A 487 26.31 14.40 25.05
CA SER A 487 25.90 14.28 23.64
C SER A 487 24.38 14.10 23.53
N SER A 488 23.78 14.65 22.48
CA SER A 488 22.36 14.46 22.18
C SER A 488 22.10 14.32 20.69
N PHE A 489 21.02 13.62 20.34
CA PHE A 489 20.53 13.51 18.96
C PHE A 489 19.00 13.43 18.93
N ARG A 490 18.37 13.65 17.77
CA ARG A 490 16.92 13.81 17.60
C ARG A 490 16.37 12.82 16.58
N TYR A 491 15.50 11.92 17.03
CA TYR A 491 14.72 11.06 16.14
C TYR A 491 13.34 11.69 15.84
N PRO A 492 12.96 11.93 14.58
CA PRO A 492 11.64 12.42 14.22
C PRO A 492 10.57 11.33 14.43
N TYR A 493 9.43 11.68 15.05
CA TYR A 493 8.32 10.76 15.28
C TYR A 493 6.97 11.40 14.97
N ARG A 494 6.16 10.75 14.13
CA ARG A 494 4.90 11.32 13.63
C ARG A 494 3.71 10.91 14.50
N ILE A 495 2.91 11.90 14.91
CA ILE A 495 1.59 11.70 15.52
C ILE A 495 0.56 12.38 14.64
N ALA A 496 -0.26 11.62 13.93
CA ALA A 496 -1.21 12.09 12.93
C ALA A 496 -2.60 12.41 13.52
N ALA A 497 -3.45 13.03 12.69
CA ALA A 497 -4.89 13.10 12.95
C ALA A 497 -5.54 11.78 12.52
N ARG A 498 -6.52 11.30 13.27
CA ARG A 498 -7.37 10.18 12.82
C ARG A 498 -8.28 10.64 11.70
N GLU A 499 -8.58 9.73 10.76
CA GLU A 499 -9.61 9.96 9.76
C GLU A 499 -10.99 10.11 10.41
N GLU A 500 -11.87 10.91 9.80
CA GLU A 500 -13.22 11.11 10.32
C GLU A 500 -13.98 9.79 10.35
N GLY A 501 -14.59 9.46 11.50
CA GLY A 501 -15.33 8.22 11.68
C GLY A 501 -14.46 6.97 11.90
N SER A 502 -13.13 7.08 11.91
CA SER A 502 -12.21 5.94 12.08
C SER A 502 -12.53 5.05 13.28
N ALA A 503 -12.81 5.63 14.45
CA ALA A 503 -13.14 4.86 15.66
C ALA A 503 -14.48 4.11 15.56
N GLU A 504 -15.41 4.61 14.74
CA GLU A 504 -16.77 4.05 14.58
C GLU A 504 -16.89 3.17 13.33
N ARG A 505 -15.76 2.87 12.66
CA ARG A 505 -15.70 2.09 11.43
C ARG A 505 -16.54 0.82 11.49
N GLY A 506 -17.27 0.54 10.42
CA GLY A 506 -17.99 -0.72 10.27
C GLY A 506 -17.03 -1.90 10.10
N SER A 507 -17.57 -3.10 10.18
CA SER A 507 -16.83 -4.34 9.97
C SER A 507 -17.66 -5.36 9.20
N PHE A 508 -17.07 -6.52 8.93
CA PHE A 508 -17.76 -7.63 8.28
C PHE A 508 -18.84 -8.23 9.20
N THR A 509 -20.02 -8.50 8.64
CA THR A 509 -21.19 -9.02 9.36
C THR A 509 -21.84 -10.16 8.57
N THR A 510 -23.00 -10.66 9.04
CA THR A 510 -23.76 -11.69 8.31
C THR A 510 -24.25 -11.22 6.94
N SER A 511 -24.26 -9.92 6.63
CA SER A 511 -24.55 -9.45 5.27
C SER A 511 -23.45 -9.75 4.27
N ASP A 512 -22.23 -10.01 4.76
CA ASP A 512 -21.05 -10.13 3.93
C ASP A 512 -20.81 -11.55 3.42
N LEU A 513 -20.11 -11.65 2.29
CA LEU A 513 -19.42 -12.86 1.83
C LEU A 513 -17.92 -12.56 1.80
N ILE A 514 -17.14 -13.36 2.52
CA ILE A 514 -15.69 -13.28 2.58
C ILE A 514 -15.06 -14.15 1.49
N TYR A 515 -14.19 -13.56 0.67
CA TYR A 515 -13.36 -14.28 -0.31
C TYR A 515 -11.94 -14.44 0.26
N LEU A 516 -11.54 -15.68 0.56
CA LEU A 516 -10.22 -16.01 1.11
C LEU A 516 -9.21 -16.27 -0.02
N ILE A 517 -8.08 -15.56 0.04
CA ILE A 517 -7.00 -15.59 -0.94
C ILE A 517 -5.68 -15.97 -0.26
N CYS A 518 -4.87 -16.81 -0.92
CA CYS A 518 -3.43 -16.91 -0.64
C CYS A 518 -2.70 -15.97 -1.61
N PRO A 519 -2.18 -14.80 -1.17
CA PRO A 519 -1.70 -13.75 -2.06
C PRO A 519 -0.65 -14.21 -3.07
N ASP A 520 0.37 -14.95 -2.61
CA ASP A 520 1.44 -15.52 -3.45
C ASP A 520 0.93 -16.43 -4.58
N ARG A 521 -0.31 -16.92 -4.46
CA ARG A 521 -0.93 -17.93 -5.33
C ARG A 521 -2.11 -17.40 -6.14
N PHE A 522 -2.39 -16.09 -6.07
CA PHE A 522 -3.55 -15.51 -6.73
C PHE A 522 -3.21 -14.88 -8.08
N ALA A 523 -2.41 -13.82 -8.08
CA ALA A 523 -1.97 -13.17 -9.32
C ALA A 523 -0.68 -12.39 -9.10
N ASN A 524 0.25 -12.52 -10.04
CA ASN A 524 1.54 -11.84 -10.12
C ASN A 524 1.45 -10.77 -11.21
N ALA A 525 1.40 -9.51 -10.79
CA ALA A 525 1.37 -8.35 -11.68
C ALA A 525 2.74 -7.66 -11.75
N ASP A 526 3.62 -7.83 -10.75
CA ASP A 526 4.95 -7.24 -10.70
C ASP A 526 6.05 -8.28 -10.44
N LYS A 527 6.54 -8.87 -11.53
CA LYS A 527 7.72 -9.76 -11.52
C LYS A 527 8.99 -9.13 -10.95
N GLY A 528 9.05 -7.80 -10.86
CA GLY A 528 10.18 -7.08 -10.27
C GLY A 528 10.31 -7.31 -8.77
N ASN A 529 9.22 -7.67 -8.09
CA ASN A 529 9.20 -7.88 -6.65
C ASN A 529 9.25 -9.38 -6.24
N ASP A 530 9.08 -10.32 -7.16
CA ASP A 530 9.19 -11.78 -6.92
C ASP A 530 10.41 -12.15 -6.07
N ASN A 531 11.51 -11.41 -6.26
CA ASN A 531 12.75 -11.56 -5.51
C ASN A 531 13.23 -10.21 -5.01
N THR A 532 13.60 -10.14 -3.73
CA THR A 532 14.21 -8.95 -3.13
C THR A 532 15.51 -9.31 -2.44
N ASP A 533 16.38 -8.32 -2.23
CA ASP A 533 17.63 -8.50 -1.46
C ASP A 533 17.38 -8.55 0.05
N ASP A 534 16.18 -8.12 0.49
CA ASP A 534 15.78 -8.06 1.89
C ASP A 534 15.24 -9.38 2.42
N THR A 535 15.02 -10.37 1.54
CA THR A 535 14.43 -11.67 1.89
C THR A 535 15.29 -12.83 1.41
N ALA A 536 15.40 -13.88 2.23
CA ALA A 536 16.27 -15.03 2.00
C ALA A 536 15.79 -15.96 0.88
N GLU A 537 14.52 -16.36 0.87
CA GLU A 537 13.96 -17.26 -0.13
C GLU A 537 13.75 -16.55 -1.48
N LYS A 538 14.14 -17.23 -2.56
CA LYS A 538 13.95 -16.78 -3.94
C LYS A 538 12.73 -17.46 -4.56
N ALA A 539 12.04 -16.77 -5.46
CA ALA A 539 10.86 -17.29 -6.13
C ALA A 539 11.20 -18.51 -7.01
N ASP A 540 10.38 -19.55 -6.86
CA ASP A 540 10.38 -20.73 -7.69
C ASP A 540 8.94 -21.26 -7.81
N ARG A 541 8.24 -20.83 -8.85
CA ARG A 541 6.86 -21.22 -9.17
C ARG A 541 6.71 -22.74 -9.42
N SER A 542 7.79 -23.47 -9.62
CA SER A 542 7.73 -24.93 -9.85
C SER A 542 7.72 -25.74 -8.56
N GLU A 543 8.11 -25.14 -7.43
CA GLU A 543 8.20 -25.79 -6.14
C GLU A 543 6.94 -25.53 -5.30
N PRO A 544 6.19 -26.56 -4.86
CA PRO A 544 4.92 -26.36 -4.15
C PRO A 544 5.02 -25.48 -2.88
N PHE A 545 6.16 -25.52 -2.19
CA PHE A 545 6.44 -24.68 -1.02
C PHE A 545 7.22 -23.41 -1.36
N GLY A 546 7.63 -23.23 -2.62
CA GLY A 546 8.30 -22.02 -3.06
C GLY A 546 7.35 -20.84 -3.15
N ARG A 547 7.92 -19.66 -3.35
CA ARG A 547 7.17 -18.47 -3.72
C ARG A 547 6.87 -18.46 -5.20
N HIS A 548 5.63 -18.17 -5.55
CA HIS A 548 5.16 -18.13 -6.93
C HIS A 548 5.01 -16.69 -7.44
N GLY A 549 5.10 -15.69 -6.56
CA GLY A 549 5.20 -14.28 -6.91
C GLY A 549 3.87 -13.55 -7.01
N GLY A 550 2.77 -14.13 -6.54
CA GLY A 550 1.51 -13.37 -6.45
C GLY A 550 1.64 -12.20 -5.46
N ASP A 551 1.07 -11.05 -5.79
CA ASP A 551 1.35 -9.77 -5.13
C ASP A 551 0.09 -8.91 -4.92
N LEU A 552 0.23 -7.76 -4.24
CA LEU A 552 -0.88 -6.85 -3.95
C LEU A 552 -1.47 -6.23 -5.22
N GLN A 553 -0.64 -5.94 -6.22
CA GLN A 553 -1.11 -5.36 -7.48
C GLN A 553 -2.00 -6.36 -8.23
N GLY A 554 -1.62 -7.64 -8.29
CA GLY A 554 -2.42 -8.70 -8.87
C GLY A 554 -3.76 -8.89 -8.16
N ILE A 555 -3.81 -8.68 -6.84
CA ILE A 555 -5.11 -8.66 -6.12
C ILE A 555 -5.94 -7.44 -6.54
N ILE A 556 -5.34 -6.24 -6.58
CA ILE A 556 -6.01 -5.00 -6.98
C ILE A 556 -6.62 -5.14 -8.39
N ASP A 557 -5.87 -5.68 -9.34
CA ASP A 557 -6.28 -5.86 -10.74
C ASP A 557 -7.48 -6.80 -10.90
N HIS A 558 -7.76 -7.64 -9.89
CA HIS A 558 -8.82 -8.65 -9.92
C HIS A 558 -9.94 -8.43 -8.88
N LEU A 559 -10.03 -7.25 -8.24
CA LEU A 559 -11.15 -6.90 -7.36
C LEU A 559 -12.52 -6.95 -8.06
N ASP A 560 -12.57 -6.67 -9.38
CA ASP A 560 -13.79 -6.77 -10.17
C ASP A 560 -14.31 -8.20 -10.29
N TYR A 561 -13.41 -9.19 -10.43
CA TYR A 561 -13.79 -10.60 -10.41
C TYR A 561 -14.42 -11.00 -9.07
N ILE A 562 -13.81 -10.57 -7.97
CA ILE A 562 -14.25 -10.87 -6.61
C ILE A 562 -15.64 -10.27 -6.33
N THR A 563 -15.86 -9.01 -6.72
CA THR A 563 -17.17 -8.37 -6.57
C THR A 563 -18.24 -8.93 -7.51
N ASP A 564 -17.87 -9.33 -8.72
CA ASP A 564 -18.77 -9.97 -9.69
C ASP A 564 -19.28 -11.33 -9.21
N LEU A 565 -18.45 -12.09 -8.49
CA LEU A 565 -18.86 -13.32 -7.81
C LEU A 565 -19.88 -13.07 -6.66
N GLY A 566 -19.95 -11.83 -6.15
CA GLY A 566 -20.86 -11.43 -5.09
C GLY A 566 -20.21 -11.35 -3.71
N ALA A 567 -18.88 -11.42 -3.62
CA ALA A 567 -18.18 -11.14 -2.37
C ALA A 567 -18.30 -9.65 -2.00
N THR A 568 -18.23 -9.38 -0.70
CA THR A 568 -18.27 -8.02 -0.12
C THR A 568 -17.17 -7.83 0.92
N ALA A 569 -16.31 -8.84 1.10
CA ALA A 569 -15.12 -8.79 1.93
C ALA A 569 -14.03 -9.68 1.33
N VAL A 570 -12.77 -9.30 1.51
CA VAL A 570 -11.59 -10.09 1.13
C VAL A 570 -10.75 -10.35 2.37
N TRP A 571 -10.34 -11.60 2.53
CA TRP A 571 -9.37 -12.02 3.54
C TRP A 571 -8.17 -12.61 2.81
N CYS A 572 -7.00 -12.00 3.00
CA CYS A 572 -5.73 -12.55 2.53
C CYS A 572 -5.06 -13.29 3.69
N THR A 573 -4.47 -14.47 3.47
CA THR A 573 -3.47 -15.02 4.41
C THR A 573 -2.35 -14.00 4.66
N PRO A 574 -1.52 -14.14 5.72
CA PRO A 574 -0.65 -13.06 6.16
C PRO A 574 0.24 -12.48 5.06
N LEU A 575 0.34 -11.14 5.05
CA LEU A 575 1.07 -10.33 4.06
C LEU A 575 2.33 -9.68 4.64
N LEU A 576 2.58 -9.86 5.94
CA LEU A 576 3.78 -9.33 6.60
C LEU A 576 5.00 -10.14 6.19
N VAL A 577 6.19 -9.53 6.33
CA VAL A 577 7.47 -10.16 5.97
C VAL A 577 7.54 -11.56 6.57
N ASP A 578 7.87 -12.55 5.74
CA ASP A 578 8.25 -13.89 6.17
C ASP A 578 9.66 -14.19 5.63
N ASP A 579 10.68 -14.04 6.47
CA ASP A 579 12.08 -14.20 6.04
C ASP A 579 12.64 -15.61 6.30
N GLN A 580 11.78 -16.62 6.23
CA GLN A 580 12.26 -18.00 6.22
C GLN A 580 13.01 -18.30 4.91
N SER A 581 14.04 -19.14 4.99
CA SER A 581 14.83 -19.53 3.82
C SER A 581 14.08 -20.47 2.87
N GLU A 582 13.02 -21.11 3.35
CA GLU A 582 12.16 -22.03 2.61
C GLU A 582 10.73 -21.89 3.14
N GLY A 583 9.73 -21.94 2.26
CA GLY A 583 8.33 -21.99 2.67
C GLY A 583 7.71 -20.64 3.02
N SER A 584 8.39 -19.52 2.82
CA SER A 584 7.93 -18.18 3.26
C SER A 584 6.65 -17.69 2.58
N TYR A 585 6.23 -18.34 1.49
CA TYR A 585 5.03 -17.96 0.74
C TYR A 585 3.75 -17.91 1.59
N HIS A 586 3.69 -18.66 2.70
CA HIS A 586 2.50 -18.77 3.53
C HIS A 586 2.31 -17.60 4.51
N GLY A 587 3.36 -16.85 4.83
CA GLY A 587 3.32 -15.63 5.65
C GLY A 587 3.20 -15.82 7.18
N TYR A 588 2.75 -16.99 7.65
CA TYR A 588 2.62 -17.28 9.09
C TYR A 588 3.91 -17.24 9.94
N ALA A 589 5.12 -17.27 9.35
CA ALA A 589 6.38 -17.18 10.10
C ALA A 589 6.94 -15.74 10.08
N CYS A 590 6.15 -14.79 10.59
CA CYS A 590 6.41 -13.35 10.54
C CYS A 590 7.83 -12.98 10.99
N GLY A 591 8.55 -12.24 10.16
CA GLY A 591 9.91 -11.72 10.37
C GLY A 591 9.95 -10.24 10.76
N ASP A 592 8.90 -9.47 10.44
CA ASP A 592 8.75 -8.07 10.83
C ASP A 592 7.26 -7.70 10.90
N TYR A 593 6.75 -7.37 12.10
CA TYR A 593 5.34 -7.10 12.32
C TYR A 593 4.85 -5.76 11.73
N TYR A 594 5.71 -4.78 11.48
CA TYR A 594 5.32 -3.47 10.96
C TYR A 594 5.61 -3.30 9.48
N ARG A 595 5.95 -4.38 8.77
CA ARG A 595 6.36 -4.34 7.36
C ARG A 595 5.63 -5.40 6.53
N ILE A 596 4.99 -4.96 5.45
CA ILE A 596 4.51 -5.83 4.37
C ILE A 596 5.72 -6.50 3.72
N ASP A 597 5.57 -7.78 3.39
CA ASP A 597 6.63 -8.51 2.69
C ASP A 597 6.94 -7.79 1.36
N PRO A 598 8.20 -7.41 1.11
CA PRO A 598 8.55 -6.65 -0.08
C PRO A 598 8.33 -7.45 -1.39
N ARG A 599 8.09 -8.76 -1.29
CA ARG A 599 7.68 -9.62 -2.42
C ARG A 599 6.15 -9.63 -2.67
N PHE A 600 5.38 -8.94 -1.83
CA PHE A 600 3.97 -8.64 -2.07
C PHE A 600 3.75 -7.17 -2.44
N GLY A 601 4.61 -6.27 -1.96
CA GLY A 601 4.49 -4.83 -2.13
C GLY A 601 5.05 -4.04 -0.96
N SER A 602 4.53 -2.84 -0.73
CA SER A 602 4.92 -1.97 0.39
C SER A 602 3.77 -1.73 1.38
N ASN A 603 4.08 -1.12 2.53
CA ASN A 603 3.05 -0.67 3.48
C ASN A 603 2.06 0.33 2.83
N SER A 604 2.55 1.24 1.98
CA SER A 604 1.71 2.20 1.26
C SER A 604 0.81 1.48 0.26
N GLN A 605 1.32 0.48 -0.45
CA GLN A 605 0.53 -0.33 -1.39
C GLN A 605 -0.52 -1.19 -0.68
N TYR A 606 -0.29 -1.66 0.55
CA TYR A 606 -1.33 -2.33 1.33
C TYR A 606 -2.48 -1.36 1.68
N ARG A 607 -2.17 -0.12 2.06
CA ARG A 607 -3.19 0.94 2.26
C ARG A 607 -3.93 1.26 0.96
N GLU A 608 -3.22 1.30 -0.18
CA GLU A 608 -3.84 1.46 -1.49
C GLU A 608 -4.79 0.30 -1.82
N TYR A 609 -4.38 -0.95 -1.60
CA TYR A 609 -5.22 -2.12 -1.77
C TYR A 609 -6.52 -2.02 -0.95
N VAL A 610 -6.42 -1.61 0.32
CA VAL A 610 -7.61 -1.37 1.17
C VAL A 610 -8.51 -0.29 0.57
N ALA A 611 -7.94 0.85 0.13
CA ALA A 611 -8.71 1.92 -0.49
C ALA A 611 -9.40 1.46 -1.79
N LYS A 612 -8.69 0.72 -2.65
CA LYS A 612 -9.24 0.16 -3.91
C LYS A 612 -10.33 -0.89 -3.65
N ALA A 613 -10.18 -1.70 -2.62
CA ALA A 613 -11.23 -2.61 -2.17
C ALA A 613 -12.48 -1.82 -1.72
N HIS A 614 -12.31 -0.76 -0.93
CA HIS A 614 -13.41 0.11 -0.48
C HIS A 614 -14.12 0.81 -1.65
N GLU A 615 -13.40 1.29 -2.66
CA GLU A 615 -13.97 1.87 -3.90
C GLU A 615 -14.94 0.89 -4.59
N LYS A 616 -14.68 -0.43 -4.48
CA LYS A 616 -15.50 -1.51 -5.02
C LYS A 616 -16.56 -2.03 -4.03
N GLY A 617 -16.66 -1.44 -2.84
CA GLY A 617 -17.56 -1.89 -1.77
C GLY A 617 -17.14 -3.19 -1.09
N LEU A 618 -15.86 -3.56 -1.18
CA LEU A 618 -15.26 -4.70 -0.49
C LEU A 618 -14.64 -4.24 0.83
N LYS A 619 -14.90 -4.97 1.90
CA LYS A 619 -14.16 -4.88 3.17
C LYS A 619 -12.85 -5.66 3.09
N VAL A 620 -11.83 -5.26 3.84
CA VAL A 620 -10.57 -6.00 3.95
C VAL A 620 -10.36 -6.55 5.36
N ILE A 621 -10.02 -7.83 5.45
CA ILE A 621 -9.72 -8.54 6.69
C ILE A 621 -8.24 -8.90 6.68
N MET A 622 -7.49 -8.39 7.67
CA MET A 622 -6.07 -8.71 7.83
C MET A 622 -5.92 -9.97 8.66
N ASP A 623 -5.13 -10.92 8.16
CA ASP A 623 -4.74 -12.12 8.89
C ASP A 623 -3.53 -11.82 9.78
N ILE A 624 -3.64 -12.13 11.06
CA ILE A 624 -2.64 -11.80 12.06
C ILE A 624 -2.26 -13.02 12.91
N VAL A 625 -0.99 -13.08 13.27
CA VAL A 625 -0.41 -14.14 14.11
C VAL A 625 0.13 -13.49 15.38
N THR A 626 -0.52 -13.75 16.52
CA THR A 626 -0.05 -13.29 17.84
C THR A 626 0.73 -14.36 18.60
N ASN A 627 0.53 -15.63 18.22
CA ASN A 627 1.07 -16.76 18.96
C ASN A 627 2.58 -16.95 18.75
N HIS A 628 3.06 -16.77 17.53
CA HIS A 628 4.43 -17.09 17.15
C HIS A 628 4.93 -16.11 16.08
N CYS A 629 6.25 -16.01 15.97
CA CYS A 629 6.92 -15.36 14.84
C CYS A 629 7.71 -16.42 14.06
N GLY A 630 8.48 -16.01 13.04
CA GLY A 630 9.48 -16.86 12.41
C GLY A 630 10.83 -16.80 13.11
N THR A 631 11.63 -17.87 13.01
CA THR A 631 13.08 -17.82 13.34
C THR A 631 13.88 -16.78 12.55
N GLY A 632 13.39 -16.33 11.38
CA GLY A 632 13.96 -15.22 10.62
C GLY A 632 13.66 -13.84 11.21
N HIS A 633 12.83 -13.73 12.25
CA HIS A 633 12.51 -12.45 12.87
C HIS A 633 13.75 -11.81 13.51
N TRP A 634 13.96 -10.51 13.30
CA TRP A 634 15.15 -9.80 13.73
C TRP A 634 15.40 -9.85 15.26
N TRP A 635 14.33 -9.89 16.07
CA TRP A 635 14.38 -10.20 17.50
C TRP A 635 15.21 -11.45 17.86
N MET A 636 15.25 -12.48 17.01
CA MET A 636 15.96 -13.72 17.32
C MET A 636 17.47 -13.54 17.41
N ASN A 637 18.01 -12.45 16.84
CA ASN A 637 19.41 -12.07 16.99
C ASN A 637 19.72 -11.43 18.35
N ASN A 638 18.73 -10.78 18.96
CA ASN A 638 18.86 -10.03 20.21
C ASN A 638 17.48 -9.84 20.84
N LEU A 639 17.10 -10.69 21.79
CA LEU A 639 15.79 -10.57 22.44
C LEU A 639 15.77 -9.35 23.40
N PRO A 640 14.68 -8.55 23.46
CA PRO A 640 14.57 -7.46 24.42
C PRO A 640 14.63 -7.96 25.87
N PHE A 641 13.84 -8.99 26.19
CA PHE A 641 13.80 -9.66 27.48
C PHE A 641 14.07 -11.15 27.31
N LYS A 642 14.63 -11.82 28.33
CA LYS A 642 14.84 -13.26 28.28
C LYS A 642 13.54 -14.04 28.13
N ASP A 643 12.44 -13.53 28.64
CA ASP A 643 11.11 -14.13 28.53
C ASP A 643 10.27 -13.50 27.41
N TRP A 644 10.89 -12.88 26.39
CA TRP A 644 10.16 -12.35 25.22
C TRP A 644 9.45 -13.47 24.43
N ILE A 645 10.10 -14.64 24.38
CA ILE A 645 9.56 -15.88 23.82
C ILE A 645 9.58 -16.96 24.88
N HIS A 646 8.73 -17.98 24.74
CA HIS A 646 8.82 -19.17 25.57
C HIS A 646 10.10 -19.95 25.24
N GLN A 647 10.91 -20.22 26.26
CA GLN A 647 12.20 -20.91 26.10
C GLN A 647 12.23 -22.24 26.86
N PHE A 648 12.79 -23.25 26.20
CA PHE A 648 13.01 -24.59 26.75
C PHE A 648 14.47 -25.00 26.55
N PRO A 649 15.01 -25.94 27.36
CA PRO A 649 16.38 -26.43 27.19
C PRO A 649 16.64 -27.09 25.84
N GLU A 650 15.60 -27.67 25.23
CA GLU A 650 15.57 -28.24 23.89
C GLU A 650 14.22 -27.89 23.26
N TYR A 651 14.13 -27.94 21.92
CA TYR A 651 12.86 -27.71 21.23
C TYR A 651 11.74 -28.53 21.88
N THR A 652 10.67 -27.85 22.24
CA THR A 652 9.53 -28.43 22.93
C THR A 652 8.28 -27.93 22.22
N GLY A 653 7.60 -28.83 21.51
CA GLY A 653 6.38 -28.49 20.78
C GLY A 653 5.14 -28.51 21.67
N SER A 654 4.11 -27.75 21.27
CA SER A 654 2.80 -27.80 21.93
C SER A 654 2.23 -29.22 21.96
N ASN A 655 1.52 -29.57 23.04
CA ASN A 655 0.79 -30.84 23.12
C ASN A 655 -0.58 -30.78 22.42
N ILE A 656 -1.00 -29.61 21.91
CA ILE A 656 -2.25 -29.39 21.16
C ILE A 656 -3.50 -29.76 22.00
N ALA A 657 -3.39 -29.74 23.33
CA ALA A 657 -4.47 -30.12 24.23
C ALA A 657 -5.39 -28.92 24.53
N PHE A 658 -6.08 -28.37 23.51
CA PHE A 658 -6.88 -27.13 23.63
C PHE A 658 -7.91 -27.15 24.77
N SER A 659 -8.45 -28.33 25.09
CA SER A 659 -9.37 -28.53 26.20
C SER A 659 -8.83 -28.06 27.54
N THR A 660 -7.51 -28.03 27.72
CA THR A 660 -6.86 -27.58 28.97
C THR A 660 -7.21 -26.14 29.35
N ALA A 661 -7.63 -25.30 28.38
CA ALA A 661 -8.10 -23.94 28.64
C ALA A 661 -9.35 -23.90 29.55
N MET A 662 -10.19 -24.94 29.51
CA MET A 662 -11.48 -25.02 30.23
C MET A 662 -11.68 -26.28 31.07
N ASP A 663 -10.81 -27.29 30.97
CA ASP A 663 -10.94 -28.57 31.67
C ASP A 663 -10.56 -28.46 33.15
N PRO A 664 -11.51 -28.67 34.10
CA PRO A 664 -11.22 -28.64 35.53
C PRO A 664 -10.32 -29.78 36.01
N ASN A 665 -10.01 -30.77 35.16
CA ASN A 665 -9.14 -31.90 35.46
C ASN A 665 -7.77 -31.80 34.79
N ALA A 666 -7.51 -30.74 34.01
CA ALA A 666 -6.25 -30.56 33.31
C ALA A 666 -5.07 -30.48 34.30
N SER A 667 -3.96 -31.12 33.94
CA SER A 667 -2.71 -30.94 34.68
C SER A 667 -2.12 -29.58 34.34
N GLN A 668 -1.47 -28.92 35.31
CA GLN A 668 -0.77 -27.66 35.03
C GLN A 668 0.35 -27.84 33.98
N TYR A 669 0.95 -29.03 33.94
CA TYR A 669 1.97 -29.37 32.94
C TYR A 669 1.40 -29.32 31.52
N ASP A 670 0.25 -29.97 31.29
CA ASP A 670 -0.37 -30.01 29.97
C ASP A 670 -0.93 -28.64 29.58
N ALA A 671 -1.51 -27.91 30.53
CA ALA A 671 -2.02 -26.56 30.31
C ALA A 671 -0.89 -25.59 29.91
N ASN A 672 0.25 -25.64 30.59
CA ASN A 672 1.41 -24.81 30.23
C ASN A 672 1.97 -25.21 28.87
N LEU A 673 2.16 -26.51 28.62
CA LEU A 673 2.73 -27.00 27.38
C LEU A 673 1.86 -26.66 26.16
N GLN A 674 0.54 -26.57 26.34
CA GLN A 674 -0.38 -26.21 25.27
C GLN A 674 -0.15 -24.79 24.74
N VAL A 675 0.09 -23.83 25.63
CA VAL A 675 0.20 -22.39 25.30
C VAL A 675 1.63 -21.84 25.26
N SER A 676 2.63 -22.63 25.63
CA SER A 676 4.03 -22.22 25.60
C SER A 676 4.91 -23.08 24.70
N GLY A 677 4.46 -24.29 24.36
CA GLY A 677 5.17 -25.16 23.44
C GLY A 677 5.09 -24.63 22.02
N TRP A 678 6.20 -24.65 21.29
CA TRP A 678 6.27 -24.09 19.94
C TRP A 678 5.40 -24.88 18.96
N PHE A 679 4.88 -24.21 17.93
CA PHE A 679 4.08 -24.88 16.90
C PHE A 679 4.95 -25.84 16.08
N VAL A 680 6.08 -25.33 15.57
CA VAL A 680 7.13 -26.05 14.84
C VAL A 680 8.50 -25.43 15.15
N PRO A 681 9.64 -26.09 14.84
CA PRO A 681 10.97 -25.56 15.17
C PRO A 681 11.30 -24.19 14.57
N SER A 682 10.71 -23.82 13.44
CA SER A 682 10.91 -22.53 12.76
C SER A 682 9.99 -21.41 13.28
N MET A 683 9.10 -21.70 14.23
CA MET A 683 8.10 -20.77 14.74
C MET A 683 8.22 -20.59 16.27
N PRO A 684 9.12 -19.70 16.74
CA PRO A 684 9.24 -19.38 18.16
C PRO A 684 7.93 -18.86 18.73
N ASP A 685 7.55 -19.39 19.88
CA ASP A 685 6.29 -19.07 20.56
C ASP A 685 6.43 -17.81 21.43
N MET A 686 5.53 -16.85 21.26
CA MET A 686 5.53 -15.55 21.94
C MET A 686 4.96 -15.69 23.35
N ASN A 687 5.56 -15.00 24.31
CA ASN A 687 5.07 -14.99 25.69
C ASN A 687 4.18 -13.75 25.92
N LEU A 688 2.85 -13.90 25.84
CA LEU A 688 1.92 -12.78 26.05
C LEU A 688 1.70 -12.48 27.54
N ASP A 689 2.14 -13.33 28.46
CA ASP A 689 2.22 -12.99 29.88
C ASP A 689 3.27 -11.89 30.15
N ASN A 690 4.24 -11.69 29.26
CA ASN A 690 5.11 -10.52 29.31
C ASN A 690 4.32 -9.24 28.95
N PRO A 691 4.19 -8.25 29.86
CA PRO A 691 3.34 -7.08 29.65
C PRO A 691 3.80 -6.16 28.50
N PHE A 692 5.10 -6.14 28.20
CA PHE A 692 5.65 -5.39 27.07
C PHE A 692 5.30 -6.05 25.74
N MET A 693 5.32 -7.40 25.68
CA MET A 693 4.86 -8.16 24.51
C MET A 693 3.36 -7.98 24.27
N LEU A 694 2.54 -8.11 25.32
CA LEU A 694 1.09 -7.87 25.20
C LEU A 694 0.81 -6.44 24.72
N LYS A 695 1.51 -5.44 25.27
CA LYS A 695 1.36 -4.04 24.82
C LYS A 695 1.78 -3.87 23.36
N TYR A 696 2.87 -4.51 22.94
CA TYR A 696 3.32 -4.52 21.56
C TYR A 696 2.23 -5.00 20.60
N PHE A 697 1.66 -6.19 20.84
CA PHE A 697 0.63 -6.76 19.98
C PHE A 697 -0.69 -5.98 20.00
N GLN A 698 -1.06 -5.37 21.14
CA GLN A 698 -2.21 -4.46 21.21
C GLN A 698 -2.02 -3.25 20.29
N GLN A 699 -0.85 -2.62 20.36
CA GLN A 699 -0.54 -1.44 19.55
C GLN A 699 -0.36 -1.80 18.07
N TRP A 700 0.22 -2.94 17.77
CA TRP A 700 0.41 -3.43 16.40
C TRP A 700 -0.91 -3.60 15.65
N ALA A 701 -1.87 -4.31 16.25
CA ALA A 701 -3.19 -4.50 15.66
C ALA A 701 -3.92 -3.15 15.45
N ILE A 702 -3.83 -2.27 16.45
CA ILE A 702 -4.43 -0.93 16.40
C ILE A 702 -3.76 -0.05 15.34
N TRP A 703 -2.43 -0.11 15.23
CA TRP A 703 -1.66 0.65 14.28
C TRP A 703 -2.01 0.25 12.86
N TRP A 704 -2.04 -1.04 12.54
CA TRP A 704 -2.46 -1.49 11.21
C TRP A 704 -3.89 -1.04 10.89
N THR A 705 -4.80 -1.18 11.86
CA THR A 705 -6.21 -0.76 11.73
C THR A 705 -6.35 0.73 11.42
N GLU A 706 -5.58 1.58 12.11
CA GLU A 706 -5.62 3.03 11.90
C GLU A 706 -4.85 3.47 10.65
N PHE A 707 -3.72 2.82 10.35
CA PHE A 707 -2.82 3.14 9.24
C PHE A 707 -3.42 2.80 7.88
N SER A 708 -3.91 1.58 7.72
CA SER A 708 -4.39 1.08 6.42
C SER A 708 -5.89 1.21 6.26
N GLY A 709 -6.63 1.29 7.37
CA GLY A 709 -8.07 1.46 7.36
C GLY A 709 -8.85 0.17 7.14
N GLN A 710 -8.26 -1.01 7.29
CA GLN A 710 -8.94 -2.30 7.12
C GLN A 710 -10.12 -2.47 8.09
N ASP A 711 -11.01 -3.41 7.77
CA ASP A 711 -12.34 -3.54 8.36
C ASP A 711 -12.45 -4.68 9.38
N GLY A 712 -11.44 -5.54 9.50
CA GLY A 712 -11.49 -6.66 10.42
C GLY A 712 -10.17 -7.40 10.57
N LEU A 713 -10.14 -8.33 11.52
CA LEU A 713 -9.00 -9.21 11.77
C LEU A 713 -9.43 -10.68 11.74
N ARG A 714 -8.64 -11.54 11.09
CA ARG A 714 -8.62 -12.99 11.34
C ARG A 714 -7.39 -13.29 12.18
N VAL A 715 -7.58 -14.00 13.29
CA VAL A 715 -6.49 -14.33 14.21
C VAL A 715 -6.17 -15.81 14.09
N ASP A 716 -4.96 -16.09 13.63
CA ASP A 716 -4.40 -17.42 13.49
C ASP A 716 -4.27 -18.13 14.85
N THR A 717 -4.40 -19.46 14.85
CA THR A 717 -4.03 -20.34 15.98
C THR A 717 -4.51 -19.83 17.34
N TYR A 718 -5.74 -19.30 17.41
CA TYR A 718 -6.21 -18.51 18.57
C TYR A 718 -6.06 -19.24 19.92
N PRO A 719 -6.44 -20.54 20.06
CA PRO A 719 -6.31 -21.26 21.32
C PRO A 719 -4.88 -21.53 21.78
N TYR A 720 -3.85 -21.33 20.94
CA TYR A 720 -2.46 -21.47 21.34
C TYR A 720 -1.98 -20.32 22.22
N ASN A 721 -2.58 -19.14 22.10
CA ASN A 721 -2.27 -17.98 22.94
C ASN A 721 -2.74 -18.19 24.38
N GLU A 722 -2.09 -17.55 25.35
CA GLU A 722 -2.55 -17.53 26.73
C GLU A 722 -3.91 -16.82 26.83
N LYS A 723 -4.92 -17.54 27.34
CA LYS A 723 -6.32 -17.08 27.27
C LYS A 723 -6.58 -15.70 27.89
N VAL A 724 -5.91 -15.36 29.00
CA VAL A 724 -6.14 -14.09 29.72
C VAL A 724 -5.47 -12.90 29.02
N PRO A 725 -4.17 -12.94 28.68
CA PRO A 725 -3.57 -11.93 27.81
C PRO A 725 -4.34 -11.73 26.50
N MET A 726 -4.73 -12.82 25.83
CA MET A 726 -5.44 -12.72 24.56
C MET A 726 -6.81 -12.05 24.68
N SER A 727 -7.54 -12.34 25.76
CA SER A 727 -8.79 -11.64 26.09
C SER A 727 -8.58 -10.13 26.26
N LYS A 728 -7.49 -9.70 26.92
CA LYS A 728 -7.14 -8.28 27.04
C LYS A 728 -6.70 -7.65 25.73
N TRP A 729 -6.11 -8.43 24.83
CA TRP A 729 -5.79 -7.97 23.48
C TRP A 729 -7.07 -7.68 22.69
N CYS A 730 -8.04 -8.61 22.70
CA CYS A 730 -9.36 -8.41 22.10
C CYS A 730 -10.08 -7.18 22.70
N GLU A 731 -10.10 -7.06 24.02
CA GLU A 731 -10.68 -5.92 24.72
C GLU A 731 -10.03 -4.59 24.29
N ALA A 732 -8.71 -4.53 24.12
CA ALA A 732 -8.02 -3.31 23.70
C ALA A 732 -8.42 -2.88 22.28
N VAL A 733 -8.44 -3.81 21.32
CA VAL A 733 -8.84 -3.54 19.93
C VAL A 733 -10.32 -3.11 19.88
N MET A 734 -11.21 -3.84 20.55
CA MET A 734 -12.65 -3.53 20.59
C MET A 734 -12.97 -2.23 21.33
N ASN A 735 -12.16 -1.85 22.33
CA ASN A 735 -12.29 -0.55 22.98
C ASN A 735 -11.92 0.60 22.03
N GLU A 736 -10.89 0.42 21.21
CA GLU A 736 -10.50 1.41 20.19
C GLU A 736 -11.54 1.50 19.07
N TYR A 737 -12.06 0.35 18.61
CA TYR A 737 -13.01 0.21 17.49
C TYR A 737 -14.25 -0.62 17.90
N PRO A 738 -15.30 0.01 18.48
CA PRO A 738 -16.43 -0.74 19.07
C PRO A 738 -17.30 -1.53 18.07
N ASN A 739 -17.33 -1.13 16.80
CA ASN A 739 -18.10 -1.79 15.74
C ASN A 739 -17.26 -2.79 14.93
N PHE A 740 -16.01 -3.03 15.34
CA PHE A 740 -15.08 -3.92 14.67
C PHE A 740 -15.44 -5.39 14.85
N ASN A 741 -14.87 -6.26 14.03
CA ASN A 741 -15.04 -7.71 14.16
C ASN A 741 -13.68 -8.39 14.06
N ILE A 742 -13.47 -9.35 14.96
CA ILE A 742 -12.26 -10.16 15.06
C ILE A 742 -12.74 -11.60 15.04
N VAL A 743 -12.27 -12.38 14.07
CA VAL A 743 -12.58 -13.80 13.98
C VAL A 743 -11.36 -14.64 14.38
N GLY A 744 -11.49 -15.43 15.43
CA GLY A 744 -10.45 -16.35 15.86
C GLY A 744 -10.57 -17.70 15.16
N GLU A 745 -9.45 -18.21 14.69
CA GLU A 745 -9.33 -19.60 14.31
C GLU A 745 -9.20 -20.48 15.55
N CYS A 746 -10.34 -20.93 16.07
CA CYS A 746 -10.40 -21.94 17.11
C CYS A 746 -10.70 -23.30 16.46
N TRP A 747 -9.67 -23.98 15.97
CA TRP A 747 -9.83 -25.25 15.24
C TRP A 747 -10.21 -26.41 16.17
N ASP A 748 -11.48 -26.46 16.55
CA ASP A 748 -12.09 -27.53 17.34
C ASP A 748 -13.51 -27.84 16.86
N SER A 749 -13.78 -29.11 16.61
CA SER A 749 -15.07 -29.61 16.14
C SER A 749 -16.01 -29.97 17.29
N ASN A 750 -15.53 -29.87 18.54
CA ASN A 750 -16.34 -29.92 19.74
C ASN A 750 -16.99 -28.56 20.01
N ILE A 751 -18.32 -28.55 20.02
CA ILE A 751 -19.11 -27.32 20.13
C ILE A 751 -18.92 -26.60 21.47
N ASP A 752 -18.78 -27.33 22.58
CA ASP A 752 -18.60 -26.71 23.89
C ASP A 752 -17.21 -26.05 24.01
N GLN A 753 -16.18 -26.68 23.44
CA GLN A 753 -14.83 -26.12 23.40
C GLN A 753 -14.72 -24.92 22.46
N LEU A 754 -15.39 -24.96 21.31
CA LEU A 754 -15.42 -23.83 20.39
C LEU A 754 -16.17 -22.64 21.00
N ALA A 755 -17.36 -22.89 21.58
CA ALA A 755 -18.18 -21.84 22.19
C ALA A 755 -17.49 -21.17 23.38
N TYR A 756 -16.61 -21.86 24.09
CA TYR A 756 -15.83 -21.30 25.20
C TYR A 756 -15.06 -20.04 24.82
N TRP A 757 -14.63 -19.94 23.56
CA TRP A 757 -13.85 -18.81 23.05
C TRP A 757 -14.69 -17.63 22.55
N GLN A 758 -16.01 -17.76 22.43
CA GLN A 758 -16.85 -16.63 22.00
C GLN A 758 -17.03 -15.63 23.14
N GLY A 759 -16.79 -14.35 22.84
CA GLY A 759 -17.01 -13.23 23.75
C GLY A 759 -18.46 -13.18 24.25
N GLY A 760 -18.61 -12.88 25.54
CA GLY A 760 -19.90 -12.85 26.22
C GLY A 760 -20.53 -14.21 26.49
N ASN A 761 -19.89 -15.33 26.10
CA ASN A 761 -20.41 -16.64 26.46
C ASN A 761 -20.33 -16.90 27.97
N ALA A 762 -21.35 -17.55 28.52
CA ALA A 762 -21.50 -17.74 29.97
C ALA A 762 -20.64 -18.91 30.49
N ASN A 763 -19.31 -18.77 30.38
CA ASN A 763 -18.35 -19.77 30.79
C ASN A 763 -18.39 -20.04 32.30
N ARG A 764 -18.24 -21.33 32.67
CA ARG A 764 -18.40 -21.78 34.06
C ARG A 764 -17.32 -21.24 35.01
N ASP A 765 -16.12 -21.00 34.51
CA ASP A 765 -15.01 -20.40 35.27
C ASP A 765 -15.07 -18.86 35.29
N GLY A 766 -16.04 -18.25 34.60
CA GLY A 766 -16.22 -16.80 34.50
C GLY A 766 -15.29 -16.12 33.51
N PHE A 767 -14.55 -16.87 32.68
CA PHE A 767 -13.70 -16.32 31.63
C PHE A 767 -14.53 -15.71 30.50
N ASP A 768 -14.26 -14.46 30.14
CA ASP A 768 -14.75 -13.83 28.91
C ASP A 768 -13.56 -13.65 27.96
N SER A 769 -13.67 -14.22 26.75
CA SER A 769 -12.65 -14.12 25.72
C SER A 769 -12.60 -12.73 25.08
N HIS A 770 -13.68 -11.95 25.15
CA HIS A 770 -13.90 -10.72 24.37
C HIS A 770 -13.74 -10.86 22.85
N LEU A 771 -13.46 -12.07 22.33
CA LEU A 771 -13.38 -12.39 20.92
C LEU A 771 -14.79 -12.38 20.30
N PRO A 772 -15.10 -11.46 19.38
CA PRO A 772 -16.46 -11.35 18.85
C PRO A 772 -16.88 -12.56 18.02
N SER A 773 -16.02 -13.02 17.10
CA SER A 773 -16.35 -14.02 16.09
C SER A 773 -15.43 -15.24 16.14
N ILE A 774 -15.94 -16.40 15.75
CA ILE A 774 -15.18 -17.67 15.68
C ILE A 774 -15.53 -18.44 14.40
N MET A 775 -14.58 -19.24 13.90
CA MET A 775 -14.79 -20.10 12.73
C MET A 775 -15.62 -21.35 13.12
N ASP A 776 -16.71 -21.62 12.39
CA ASP A 776 -17.68 -22.69 12.67
C ASP A 776 -17.22 -24.06 12.10
N PHE A 777 -16.11 -24.58 12.64
CA PHE A 777 -15.59 -25.91 12.30
C PHE A 777 -16.63 -27.04 12.47
N PRO A 778 -17.46 -27.08 13.54
CA PRO A 778 -18.48 -28.11 13.69
C PRO A 778 -19.50 -28.14 12.55
N LEU A 779 -19.97 -26.97 12.08
CA LEU A 779 -20.89 -26.92 10.94
C LEU A 779 -20.18 -27.28 9.63
N GLN A 780 -18.95 -26.83 9.44
CA GLN A 780 -18.13 -27.16 8.27
C GLN A 780 -17.96 -28.68 8.14
N GLU A 781 -17.54 -29.37 9.21
CA GLU A 781 -17.39 -30.83 9.21
C GLU A 781 -18.71 -31.55 8.98
N ALA A 782 -19.79 -31.05 9.60
CA ALA A 782 -21.13 -31.63 9.46
C ALA A 782 -21.62 -31.57 8.00
N ILE A 783 -21.44 -30.45 7.31
CA ILE A 783 -21.80 -30.30 5.89
C ILE A 783 -20.94 -31.23 5.03
N ASN A 784 -19.61 -31.19 5.21
CA ASN A 784 -18.67 -31.96 4.41
C ASN A 784 -18.89 -33.46 4.53
N ALA A 785 -19.13 -33.96 5.75
CA ALA A 785 -19.45 -35.36 6.00
C ALA A 785 -20.83 -35.76 5.46
N ALA A 786 -21.87 -34.93 5.67
CA ALA A 786 -23.23 -35.24 5.23
C ALA A 786 -23.33 -35.48 3.73
N LEU A 787 -22.65 -34.66 2.91
CA LEU A 787 -22.71 -34.75 1.44
C LEU A 787 -22.00 -35.99 0.88
N CYS A 788 -21.14 -36.65 1.66
CA CYS A 788 -20.51 -37.91 1.30
C CYS A 788 -21.40 -39.14 1.55
N GLU A 789 -22.47 -39.02 2.34
CA GLU A 789 -23.25 -40.14 2.90
C GLU A 789 -24.60 -40.30 2.16
N TYR A 790 -24.64 -41.09 1.08
CA TYR A 790 -25.85 -41.29 0.24
C TYR A 790 -26.97 -42.09 0.92
N GLU A 791 -26.60 -43.13 1.66
CA GLU A 791 -27.51 -44.01 2.42
C GLU A 791 -27.21 -43.87 3.92
N PRO A 792 -27.62 -42.76 4.55
CA PRO A 792 -27.18 -42.44 5.90
C PRO A 792 -27.77 -43.41 6.93
N GLN A 793 -26.93 -43.86 7.86
CA GLN A 793 -27.35 -44.55 9.07
C GLN A 793 -27.79 -43.56 10.17
N TRP A 794 -27.98 -44.06 11.39
CA TRP A 794 -28.31 -43.21 12.54
C TRP A 794 -27.26 -42.11 12.73
N GLY A 795 -27.69 -40.84 12.76
CA GLY A 795 -26.81 -39.69 12.98
C GLY A 795 -25.99 -39.26 11.76
N GLN A 796 -26.18 -39.90 10.61
CA GLN A 796 -25.48 -39.61 9.35
C GLN A 796 -26.36 -38.81 8.38
N GLY A 797 -25.77 -38.38 7.27
CA GLY A 797 -26.39 -37.59 6.22
C GLY A 797 -26.78 -36.21 6.73
N MET A 798 -27.86 -35.67 6.19
CA MET A 798 -28.33 -34.35 6.58
C MET A 798 -28.74 -34.20 8.06
N VAL A 799 -28.85 -35.31 8.81
CA VAL A 799 -29.00 -35.27 10.27
C VAL A 799 -27.82 -34.54 10.94
N ARG A 800 -26.62 -34.64 10.38
CA ARG A 800 -25.42 -33.96 10.90
C ARG A 800 -25.60 -32.44 10.89
N VAL A 801 -26.05 -31.88 9.76
CA VAL A 801 -26.29 -30.44 9.60
C VAL A 801 -27.42 -29.96 10.52
N TYR A 802 -28.52 -30.72 10.62
CA TYR A 802 -29.58 -30.43 11.59
C TYR A 802 -29.03 -30.40 13.02
N SER A 803 -28.21 -31.39 13.37
CA SER A 803 -27.66 -31.53 14.72
C SER A 803 -26.68 -30.41 15.05
N ALA A 804 -25.78 -30.05 14.12
CA ALA A 804 -24.85 -28.93 14.31
C ALA A 804 -25.61 -27.62 14.62
N LEU A 805 -26.58 -27.26 13.78
CA LEU A 805 -27.39 -26.05 13.97
C LEU A 805 -28.28 -26.10 15.22
N SER A 806 -28.65 -27.29 15.71
CA SER A 806 -29.42 -27.39 16.96
C SER A 806 -28.64 -26.99 18.20
N HIS A 807 -27.30 -26.98 18.13
CA HIS A 807 -26.43 -26.50 19.20
C HIS A 807 -26.16 -25.00 19.13
N ASP A 808 -26.86 -24.27 18.26
CA ASP A 808 -26.84 -22.81 18.24
C ASP A 808 -27.13 -22.19 19.61
N ALA A 809 -27.85 -22.92 20.48
CA ALA A 809 -28.13 -22.55 21.86
C ALA A 809 -26.89 -22.49 22.78
N THR A 810 -25.74 -23.03 22.37
CA THR A 810 -24.49 -23.01 23.15
C THR A 810 -23.68 -21.73 22.88
N TYR A 811 -23.88 -21.09 21.74
CA TYR A 811 -23.18 -19.86 21.36
C TYR A 811 -23.91 -18.63 21.89
N ASN A 812 -23.17 -17.59 22.27
CA ASN A 812 -23.72 -16.33 22.75
C ASN A 812 -24.37 -15.54 21.61
N ASP A 813 -23.68 -15.44 20.47
CA ASP A 813 -24.16 -14.71 19.29
C ASP A 813 -23.90 -15.49 18.00
N VAL A 814 -24.97 -16.11 17.50
CA VAL A 814 -24.97 -16.90 16.27
C VAL A 814 -24.72 -16.07 15.01
N SER A 815 -24.88 -14.74 15.07
CA SER A 815 -24.56 -13.82 13.96
C SER A 815 -23.05 -13.57 13.83
N LYS A 816 -22.26 -13.99 14.81
CA LYS A 816 -20.79 -13.89 14.84
C LYS A 816 -20.10 -15.22 14.54
N MET A 817 -20.81 -16.16 13.92
CA MET A 817 -20.22 -17.42 13.47
C MET A 817 -19.76 -17.27 12.03
N LEU A 818 -18.46 -17.43 11.77
CA LEU A 818 -17.92 -17.50 10.41
C LEU A 818 -18.09 -18.91 9.89
N ILE A 819 -18.97 -19.08 8.90
CA ILE A 819 -19.27 -20.38 8.29
C ILE A 819 -18.47 -20.53 6.99
N PHE A 820 -17.96 -21.72 6.73
CA PHE A 820 -17.12 -21.99 5.57
C PHE A 820 -17.20 -23.48 5.20
N LEU A 821 -16.65 -23.83 4.04
CA LEU A 821 -16.57 -25.22 3.57
C LEU A 821 -15.13 -25.74 3.59
N SER A 822 -14.17 -24.87 3.29
CA SER A 822 -12.72 -25.10 3.24
C SER A 822 -11.98 -23.78 3.40
N ASN A 823 -10.70 -23.88 3.76
CA ASN A 823 -9.73 -22.81 3.75
C ASN A 823 -8.40 -23.38 3.20
N HIS A 824 -7.30 -22.65 3.41
CA HIS A 824 -5.97 -22.97 2.92
C HIS A 824 -5.26 -24.13 3.66
N ASP A 825 -5.85 -24.68 4.73
CA ASP A 825 -5.33 -25.80 5.54
C ASP A 825 -6.20 -27.05 5.46
N HIS A 826 -7.32 -26.98 4.73
CA HIS A 826 -8.20 -28.13 4.49
C HIS A 826 -8.02 -28.67 3.09
N TYR A 827 -8.32 -29.96 2.91
CA TYR A 827 -8.56 -30.51 1.59
C TYR A 827 -9.57 -29.63 0.83
N ARG A 828 -9.30 -29.40 -0.45
CA ARG A 828 -10.25 -28.73 -1.34
C ARG A 828 -11.60 -29.43 -1.27
N VAL A 829 -12.67 -28.67 -1.13
CA VAL A 829 -14.03 -29.24 -0.96
C VAL A 829 -14.44 -30.16 -2.11
N ALA A 830 -13.97 -29.88 -3.33
CA ALA A 830 -14.22 -30.74 -4.47
C ALA A 830 -13.59 -32.14 -4.32
N ASP A 831 -12.47 -32.29 -3.59
CA ASP A 831 -11.87 -33.60 -3.33
C ASP A 831 -12.76 -34.46 -2.43
N ALA A 832 -13.31 -33.87 -1.37
CA ALA A 832 -14.24 -34.55 -0.46
C ALA A 832 -15.42 -35.18 -1.21
N TRP A 833 -15.90 -34.50 -2.26
CA TRP A 833 -17.07 -34.94 -3.03
C TRP A 833 -16.74 -35.52 -4.40
N ARG A 834 -15.47 -35.89 -4.65
CA ARG A 834 -15.00 -36.52 -5.89
C ARG A 834 -15.34 -35.70 -7.15
N GLN A 835 -15.22 -34.38 -7.04
CA GLN A 835 -15.52 -33.39 -8.08
C GLN A 835 -16.96 -33.47 -8.61
N ASN A 836 -17.92 -33.91 -7.79
CA ASN A 836 -19.31 -33.93 -8.15
C ASN A 836 -19.90 -32.51 -8.12
N PRO A 837 -20.27 -31.91 -9.27
CA PRO A 837 -20.76 -30.53 -9.32
C PRO A 837 -22.08 -30.36 -8.57
N ASP A 838 -22.92 -31.39 -8.50
CA ASP A 838 -24.21 -31.33 -7.81
C ASP A 838 -24.03 -31.20 -6.28
N LYS A 839 -22.99 -31.83 -5.72
CA LYS A 839 -22.65 -31.69 -4.30
C LYS A 839 -22.10 -30.31 -3.97
N LEU A 840 -21.25 -29.76 -4.83
CA LEU A 840 -20.76 -28.37 -4.71
C LEU A 840 -21.94 -27.38 -4.71
N LYS A 841 -22.92 -27.56 -5.60
CA LYS A 841 -24.13 -26.73 -5.65
C LYS A 841 -24.97 -26.82 -4.37
N ILE A 842 -25.15 -28.02 -3.80
CA ILE A 842 -25.82 -28.16 -2.50
C ILE A 842 -25.03 -27.43 -1.40
N ALA A 843 -23.70 -27.59 -1.37
CA ALA A 843 -22.85 -26.97 -0.37
C ALA A 843 -22.92 -25.43 -0.43
N TYR A 844 -22.83 -24.85 -1.63
CA TYR A 844 -23.01 -23.42 -1.83
C TYR A 844 -24.41 -22.93 -1.49
N THR A 845 -25.45 -23.74 -1.76
CA THR A 845 -26.81 -23.41 -1.32
C THR A 845 -26.87 -23.32 0.19
N LEU A 846 -26.33 -24.30 0.91
CA LEU A 846 -26.28 -24.29 2.37
C LEU A 846 -25.48 -23.09 2.87
N LEU A 847 -24.26 -22.89 2.39
CA LEU A 847 -23.38 -21.78 2.77
C LEU A 847 -24.04 -20.41 2.54
N ALA A 848 -24.75 -20.22 1.42
CA ALA A 848 -25.41 -18.96 1.10
C ALA A 848 -26.67 -18.68 1.94
N THR A 849 -27.30 -19.71 2.53
CA THR A 849 -28.66 -19.58 3.10
C THR A 849 -28.76 -19.89 4.60
N VAL A 850 -27.82 -20.63 5.19
CA VAL A 850 -27.78 -20.82 6.65
C VAL A 850 -27.36 -19.53 7.36
N ARG A 851 -27.53 -19.48 8.69
CA ARG A 851 -27.10 -18.35 9.53
C ARG A 851 -25.58 -18.24 9.55
N GLY A 852 -25.06 -17.03 9.71
CA GLY A 852 -23.62 -16.78 9.89
C GLY A 852 -23.01 -15.93 8.77
N ILE A 853 -21.69 -15.78 8.84
CA ILE A 853 -20.86 -15.00 7.92
C ILE A 853 -20.16 -15.97 6.97
N PRO A 854 -20.60 -16.13 5.71
CA PRO A 854 -20.00 -17.08 4.79
C PRO A 854 -18.62 -16.66 4.31
N GLN A 855 -17.71 -17.64 4.22
CA GLN A 855 -16.42 -17.55 3.58
C GLN A 855 -16.27 -18.62 2.48
N ILE A 856 -15.69 -18.24 1.36
CA ILE A 856 -15.29 -19.14 0.27
C ILE A 856 -13.79 -19.02 0.01
N PHE A 857 -13.14 -20.12 -0.37
CA PHE A 857 -11.70 -20.16 -0.64
C PHE A 857 -11.46 -20.13 -2.14
N TYR A 858 -10.55 -19.26 -2.60
CA TYR A 858 -10.39 -18.97 -4.02
C TYR A 858 -10.24 -20.24 -4.88
N GLY A 859 -10.95 -20.29 -6.01
CA GLY A 859 -10.99 -21.45 -6.91
C GLY A 859 -12.00 -22.54 -6.53
N ASP A 860 -12.49 -22.59 -5.30
CA ASP A 860 -13.53 -23.55 -4.92
C ASP A 860 -14.87 -23.24 -5.61
N GLU A 861 -15.11 -21.98 -6.00
CA GLU A 861 -16.27 -21.54 -6.79
C GLU A 861 -16.30 -22.17 -8.18
N MET A 862 -15.16 -22.71 -8.63
CA MET A 862 -15.00 -23.44 -9.88
C MET A 862 -14.71 -24.93 -9.67
N GLY A 863 -14.66 -25.39 -8.42
CA GLY A 863 -14.43 -26.80 -8.08
C GLY A 863 -12.98 -27.25 -8.18
N PHE A 864 -12.02 -26.38 -7.83
CA PHE A 864 -10.60 -26.73 -7.72
C PHE A 864 -10.41 -27.96 -6.81
N ALA A 865 -9.47 -28.83 -7.18
CA ALA A 865 -9.23 -30.11 -6.51
C ALA A 865 -7.75 -30.44 -6.52
N THR A 866 -7.24 -31.06 -5.46
CA THR A 866 -5.83 -31.50 -5.29
C THR A 866 -5.60 -32.99 -5.61
N GLY A 867 -6.68 -33.78 -5.71
CA GLY A 867 -6.60 -35.21 -5.97
C GLY A 867 -6.37 -36.08 -4.72
N LYS A 868 -6.40 -37.41 -4.90
CA LYS A 868 -6.46 -38.38 -3.78
C LYS A 868 -5.13 -38.57 -3.00
N THR A 869 -4.04 -37.96 -3.44
CA THR A 869 -2.68 -38.18 -2.92
C THR A 869 -1.97 -36.86 -2.74
N TYR A 870 -2.66 -35.91 -2.14
CA TYR A 870 -2.06 -34.69 -1.63
C TYR A 870 -0.97 -35.01 -0.61
N LYS A 871 0.19 -34.35 -0.71
CA LYS A 871 1.38 -34.62 0.09
C LYS A 871 1.81 -33.47 1.00
N SER A 872 1.34 -32.24 0.77
CA SER A 872 1.91 -31.03 1.39
C SER A 872 1.12 -29.75 1.14
N ASP A 873 1.03 -28.83 2.12
CA ASP A 873 0.18 -27.59 2.09
C ASP A 873 0.37 -26.72 0.86
N GLY A 874 1.57 -26.72 0.28
CA GLY A 874 1.85 -26.10 -1.01
C GLY A 874 0.95 -26.56 -2.16
N GLU A 875 0.50 -27.81 -2.17
CA GLU A 875 -0.38 -28.39 -3.19
C GLU A 875 -1.87 -28.00 -3.00
N LEU A 876 -2.30 -27.56 -1.80
CA LEU A 876 -3.66 -27.01 -1.59
C LEU A 876 -3.81 -25.61 -2.18
N ARG A 877 -2.71 -24.85 -2.15
CA ARG A 877 -2.64 -23.42 -2.42
C ARG A 877 -2.17 -23.20 -3.86
N MET A 878 -3.02 -23.61 -4.79
CA MET A 878 -2.70 -23.69 -6.22
C MET A 878 -2.82 -22.33 -6.90
N ASP A 879 -1.95 -22.05 -7.87
CA ASP A 879 -2.05 -20.85 -8.70
C ASP A 879 -3.44 -20.69 -9.30
N PHE A 880 -4.00 -19.48 -9.22
CA PHE A 880 -5.18 -19.13 -9.98
C PHE A 880 -4.82 -19.02 -11.48
N PRO A 881 -5.37 -19.87 -12.37
CA PRO A 881 -5.05 -19.82 -13.79
C PRO A 881 -5.51 -18.51 -14.43
N GLY A 882 -4.55 -17.75 -14.95
CA GLY A 882 -4.75 -16.38 -15.43
C GLY A 882 -3.96 -15.36 -14.61
N GLY A 883 -3.52 -15.74 -13.41
CA GLY A 883 -2.79 -14.87 -12.49
C GLY A 883 -1.35 -14.59 -12.90
N TRP A 884 -0.80 -15.26 -13.90
CA TRP A 884 0.57 -15.04 -14.35
C TRP A 884 0.64 -14.77 -15.84
N GLU A 885 1.52 -13.84 -16.22
CA GLU A 885 1.83 -13.59 -17.62
C GLU A 885 2.28 -14.89 -18.32
N GLY A 886 1.61 -15.21 -19.43
CA GLY A 886 1.88 -16.41 -20.22
C GLY A 886 1.02 -17.63 -19.85
N ASP A 887 0.17 -17.53 -18.82
CA ASP A 887 -0.85 -18.53 -18.56
C ASP A 887 -1.77 -18.70 -19.79
N LYS A 888 -2.07 -19.95 -20.13
CA LYS A 888 -2.82 -20.28 -21.35
C LYS A 888 -4.33 -20.09 -21.24
N VAL A 889 -4.80 -19.92 -20.00
CA VAL A 889 -6.20 -19.81 -19.63
C VAL A 889 -6.28 -18.72 -18.60
N ASP A 890 -7.25 -17.83 -18.77
CA ASP A 890 -7.56 -16.78 -17.81
C ASP A 890 -8.96 -17.02 -17.23
N LEU A 891 -9.02 -17.54 -16.00
CA LEU A 891 -10.28 -17.83 -15.31
C LEU A 891 -10.91 -16.61 -14.63
N PHE A 892 -10.25 -15.44 -14.63
CA PHE A 892 -10.87 -14.18 -14.18
C PHE A 892 -11.95 -13.72 -15.18
N THR A 893 -11.79 -14.09 -16.46
CA THR A 893 -12.76 -13.76 -17.53
C THR A 893 -13.88 -14.80 -17.67
N GLU A 894 -15.08 -14.33 -18.04
CA GLU A 894 -16.22 -15.20 -18.36
C GLU A 894 -15.90 -16.13 -19.55
N GLU A 895 -15.25 -15.59 -20.59
CA GLU A 895 -14.86 -16.35 -21.78
C GLU A 895 -13.88 -17.48 -21.46
N GLY A 896 -12.88 -17.22 -20.60
CA GLY A 896 -11.95 -18.24 -20.15
C GLY A 896 -12.65 -19.34 -19.36
N ARG A 897 -13.56 -19.00 -18.43
CA ARG A 897 -14.35 -20.01 -17.70
C ARG A 897 -15.26 -20.84 -18.62
N ALA A 898 -15.83 -20.24 -19.66
CA ALA A 898 -16.75 -20.93 -20.58
C ALA A 898 -16.01 -21.86 -21.56
N SER A 899 -14.81 -21.48 -21.99
CA SER A 899 -14.06 -22.18 -23.03
C SER A 899 -13.00 -23.16 -22.51
N ALA A 900 -12.49 -22.97 -21.29
CA ALA A 900 -11.35 -23.71 -20.80
C ALA A 900 -11.68 -25.13 -20.32
N THR A 901 -10.73 -26.03 -20.50
CA THR A 901 -10.59 -27.26 -19.73
C THR A 901 -9.29 -27.13 -18.97
N VAL A 902 -9.35 -27.13 -17.63
CA VAL A 902 -8.17 -26.87 -16.79
C VAL A 902 -7.84 -28.11 -15.98
N THR A 903 -6.54 -28.40 -15.86
CA THR A 903 -6.05 -29.39 -14.90
C THR A 903 -5.39 -28.65 -13.74
N VAL A 904 -6.06 -28.66 -12.60
CA VAL A 904 -5.61 -28.04 -11.35
C VAL A 904 -5.44 -29.19 -10.34
N GLY A 905 -4.33 -29.20 -9.58
CA GLY A 905 -4.03 -30.25 -8.60
C GLY A 905 -4.13 -31.68 -9.16
N GLY A 906 -3.68 -31.90 -10.40
CA GLY A 906 -3.72 -33.21 -11.05
C GLY A 906 -5.13 -33.71 -11.43
N LYS A 907 -6.15 -32.85 -11.37
CA LYS A 907 -7.54 -33.15 -11.73
C LYS A 907 -8.06 -32.25 -12.84
N THR A 908 -8.61 -32.86 -13.88
CA THR A 908 -9.20 -32.13 -15.01
C THR A 908 -10.64 -31.76 -14.73
N ILE A 909 -10.96 -30.47 -14.82
CA ILE A 909 -12.31 -29.93 -14.78
C ILE A 909 -12.71 -29.62 -16.22
N SER A 910 -13.84 -30.19 -16.66
CA SER A 910 -14.27 -30.16 -18.05
C SER A 910 -14.80 -28.79 -18.49
N GLN A 911 -14.69 -28.49 -19.78
CA GLN A 911 -15.29 -27.31 -20.39
C GLN A 911 -16.77 -27.18 -20.05
N GLY A 912 -17.20 -25.95 -19.72
CA GLY A 912 -18.57 -25.63 -19.31
C GLY A 912 -18.86 -25.87 -17.83
N GLN A 913 -18.19 -26.83 -17.17
CA GLN A 913 -18.39 -27.08 -15.73
C GLN A 913 -17.84 -25.94 -14.85
N LEU A 914 -16.72 -25.32 -15.26
CA LEU A 914 -16.13 -24.17 -14.57
C LEU A 914 -17.13 -23.00 -14.51
N ALA A 915 -17.63 -22.57 -15.68
CA ALA A 915 -18.65 -21.53 -15.80
C ALA A 915 -19.94 -21.92 -15.04
N GLU A 916 -20.41 -23.16 -15.17
CA GLU A 916 -21.62 -23.62 -14.49
C GLU A 916 -21.54 -23.50 -12.96
N LEU A 917 -20.42 -23.92 -12.36
CA LEU A 917 -20.22 -23.82 -10.91
C LEU A 917 -20.05 -22.37 -10.45
N HIS A 918 -19.26 -21.61 -11.20
CA HIS A 918 -19.05 -20.19 -10.91
C HIS A 918 -20.36 -19.40 -10.98
N ASP A 919 -21.14 -19.58 -12.04
CA ASP A 919 -22.40 -18.86 -12.26
C ASP A 919 -23.47 -19.26 -11.23
N TYR A 920 -23.44 -20.51 -10.77
CA TYR A 920 -24.29 -20.96 -9.67
C TYR A 920 -23.96 -20.24 -8.35
N ALA A 921 -22.67 -20.18 -7.99
CA ALA A 921 -22.20 -19.45 -6.81
C ALA A 921 -22.51 -17.95 -6.94
N LYS A 922 -22.18 -17.34 -8.08
CA LYS A 922 -22.47 -15.95 -8.41
C LYS A 922 -23.95 -15.62 -8.25
N THR A 923 -24.85 -16.44 -8.79
CA THR A 923 -26.29 -16.23 -8.68
C THR A 923 -26.75 -16.22 -7.22
N LEU A 924 -26.29 -17.18 -6.41
CA LEU A 924 -26.65 -17.27 -4.99
C LEU A 924 -26.11 -16.08 -4.19
N PHE A 925 -24.84 -15.73 -4.36
CA PHE A 925 -24.22 -14.71 -3.52
C PHE A 925 -24.59 -13.28 -3.94
N GLN A 926 -24.81 -13.02 -5.24
CA GLN A 926 -25.42 -11.77 -5.68
C GLN A 926 -26.85 -11.61 -5.16
N TRP A 927 -27.65 -12.69 -5.16
CA TRP A 927 -28.97 -12.67 -4.53
C TRP A 927 -28.86 -12.40 -3.02
N ARG A 928 -27.97 -13.13 -2.32
CA ARG A 928 -27.77 -13.05 -0.87
C ARG A 928 -27.51 -11.62 -0.40
N LYS A 929 -26.71 -10.83 -1.13
CA LYS A 929 -26.39 -9.43 -0.79
C LYS A 929 -27.62 -8.56 -0.50
N THR A 930 -28.77 -8.89 -1.09
CA THR A 930 -29.99 -8.08 -1.03
C THR A 930 -31.07 -8.62 -0.08
N LYS A 931 -30.73 -9.63 0.75
CA LYS A 931 -31.71 -10.40 1.51
C LYS A 931 -31.46 -10.35 3.01
N ASP A 932 -31.99 -9.31 3.65
CA ASP A 932 -31.94 -9.12 5.10
C ASP A 932 -32.44 -10.35 5.89
N VAL A 933 -33.43 -11.07 5.36
CA VAL A 933 -33.95 -12.31 5.95
C VAL A 933 -32.89 -13.42 6.04
N ILE A 934 -31.90 -13.43 5.15
CA ILE A 934 -30.76 -14.34 5.21
C ILE A 934 -29.68 -13.83 6.16
N HIS A 935 -29.51 -12.51 6.27
CA HIS A 935 -28.48 -11.93 7.14
C HIS A 935 -28.88 -12.03 8.62
N THR A 936 -30.11 -11.68 8.96
CA THR A 936 -30.56 -11.51 10.36
C THR A 936 -31.83 -12.29 10.70
N GLY A 937 -32.47 -12.92 9.71
CA GLY A 937 -33.70 -13.68 9.93
C GLY A 937 -33.49 -14.94 10.77
N ARG A 938 -34.56 -15.35 11.43
CA ARG A 938 -34.64 -16.56 12.25
C ARG A 938 -34.58 -17.81 11.39
N THR A 939 -34.17 -18.93 11.99
CA THR A 939 -34.16 -20.24 11.33
C THR A 939 -35.22 -21.15 11.94
N MET A 940 -36.01 -21.82 11.10
CA MET A 940 -36.87 -22.95 11.50
C MET A 940 -36.58 -24.11 10.57
N HIS A 941 -36.12 -25.24 11.11
CA HIS A 941 -35.64 -26.37 10.32
C HIS A 941 -36.39 -27.68 10.58
N PHE A 942 -36.43 -28.54 9.58
CA PHE A 942 -37.18 -29.79 9.54
C PHE A 942 -36.28 -30.90 9.02
N LEU A 943 -36.18 -31.98 9.79
CA LEU A 943 -35.36 -33.13 9.45
C LEU A 943 -36.14 -34.16 8.62
N GLY A 944 -35.65 -34.49 7.43
CA GLY A 944 -36.05 -35.68 6.68
C GLY A 944 -35.23 -36.91 7.08
N ARG A 945 -35.86 -38.09 7.11
CA ARG A 945 -35.18 -39.37 7.40
C ARG A 945 -34.64 -40.08 6.16
N ASP A 946 -34.86 -39.50 4.99
CA ASP A 946 -34.50 -40.04 3.68
C ASP A 946 -33.39 -39.23 3.00
N ASN A 947 -32.48 -38.70 3.83
CA ASN A 947 -31.36 -37.84 3.46
C ASN A 947 -31.77 -36.49 2.84
N THR A 948 -32.90 -35.96 3.31
CA THR A 948 -33.40 -34.64 2.93
C THR A 948 -33.39 -33.70 4.13
N TYR A 949 -33.26 -32.40 3.87
CA TYR A 949 -33.28 -31.37 4.90
C TYR A 949 -33.97 -30.13 4.39
N ALA A 950 -34.88 -29.60 5.19
CA ALA A 950 -35.64 -28.41 4.83
C ALA A 950 -35.52 -27.38 5.94
N PHE A 951 -35.44 -26.10 5.59
CA PHE A 951 -35.53 -25.03 6.57
C PHE A 951 -36.07 -23.75 5.96
N PHE A 952 -36.52 -22.87 6.84
CA PHE A 952 -36.89 -21.50 6.52
C PHE A 952 -35.92 -20.54 7.19
N ARG A 953 -35.47 -19.55 6.43
CA ARG A 953 -35.03 -18.27 6.98
C ARG A 953 -36.20 -17.31 6.93
N TYR A 954 -36.54 -16.66 8.03
CA TYR A 954 -37.73 -15.82 8.09
C TYR A 954 -37.61 -14.64 9.05
N ASN A 955 -38.22 -13.55 8.67
CA ASN A 955 -38.47 -12.37 9.50
C ASN A 955 -39.94 -11.96 9.34
N ASP A 956 -40.28 -10.72 9.68
CA ASP A 956 -41.67 -10.26 9.61
C ASP A 956 -42.11 -9.88 8.19
N THR A 957 -41.17 -9.72 7.24
CA THR A 957 -41.44 -9.26 5.86
C THR A 957 -41.29 -10.37 4.82
N ASP A 958 -40.38 -11.32 5.04
CA ASP A 958 -39.98 -12.31 4.06
C ASP A 958 -39.76 -13.69 4.68
N LYS A 959 -39.97 -14.72 3.84
CA LYS A 959 -39.59 -16.11 4.13
C LYS A 959 -38.81 -16.67 2.95
N VAL A 960 -37.70 -17.34 3.24
CA VAL A 960 -36.95 -18.13 2.26
C VAL A 960 -37.00 -19.58 2.69
N PHE A 961 -37.57 -20.43 1.86
CA PHE A 961 -37.57 -21.88 2.03
C PHE A 961 -36.39 -22.50 1.28
N VAL A 962 -35.67 -23.37 1.96
CA VAL A 962 -34.58 -24.16 1.39
C VAL A 962 -34.89 -25.63 1.60
N TYR A 963 -34.79 -26.43 0.53
CA TYR A 963 -34.94 -27.88 0.57
C TYR A 963 -33.77 -28.55 -0.13
N VAL A 964 -33.00 -29.34 0.62
CA VAL A 964 -31.87 -30.12 0.13
C VAL A 964 -32.29 -31.57 -0.04
N ASN A 965 -32.15 -32.10 -1.25
CA ASN A 965 -32.23 -33.53 -1.55
C ASN A 965 -30.81 -34.09 -1.75
N ASN A 966 -30.21 -34.64 -0.70
CA ASN A 966 -28.88 -35.27 -0.80
C ASN A 966 -28.95 -36.76 -1.22
N SER A 967 -30.14 -37.27 -1.52
CA SER A 967 -30.35 -38.67 -1.91
C SER A 967 -30.12 -38.90 -3.42
N PRO A 968 -29.84 -40.15 -3.85
CA PRO A 968 -29.71 -40.50 -5.27
C PRO A 968 -31.05 -40.61 -6.00
N GLU A 969 -32.18 -40.43 -5.31
CA GLU A 969 -33.53 -40.56 -5.86
C GLU A 969 -34.27 -39.22 -5.83
N PRO A 970 -35.23 -38.98 -6.74
CA PRO A 970 -36.08 -37.79 -6.66
C PRO A 970 -36.94 -37.83 -5.39
N LYS A 971 -37.17 -36.68 -4.77
CA LYS A 971 -37.92 -36.55 -3.50
C LYS A 971 -39.06 -35.55 -3.63
N THR A 972 -40.21 -35.89 -3.05
CA THR A 972 -41.35 -34.98 -2.93
C THR A 972 -41.23 -34.15 -1.67
N ILE A 973 -41.44 -32.84 -1.76
CA ILE A 973 -41.44 -31.95 -0.60
C ILE A 973 -42.74 -32.16 0.20
N PRO A 974 -42.68 -32.59 1.48
CA PRO A 974 -43.88 -32.79 2.29
C PRO A 974 -44.34 -31.46 2.91
N TRP A 975 -44.83 -30.52 2.09
CA TRP A 975 -45.29 -29.19 2.52
C TRP A 975 -46.33 -29.23 3.65
N SER A 976 -47.18 -30.25 3.69
CA SER A 976 -48.13 -30.46 4.79
C SER A 976 -47.45 -30.57 6.17
N HIS A 977 -46.22 -31.08 6.23
CA HIS A 977 -45.42 -31.14 7.46
C HIS A 977 -44.90 -29.75 7.89
N TYR A 978 -44.83 -28.79 6.98
CA TYR A 978 -44.30 -27.43 7.23
C TYR A 978 -45.40 -26.40 7.47
N SER A 979 -46.64 -26.86 7.69
CA SER A 979 -47.82 -25.99 7.81
C SER A 979 -47.73 -24.93 8.92
N GLU A 980 -46.93 -25.17 9.95
CA GLU A 980 -46.70 -24.19 11.04
C GLU A 980 -46.07 -22.87 10.56
N ILE A 981 -45.32 -22.89 9.45
CA ILE A 981 -44.67 -21.69 8.88
C ILE A 981 -45.08 -21.41 7.43
N ALA A 982 -45.65 -22.40 6.73
CA ALA A 982 -46.00 -22.30 5.31
C ALA A 982 -47.49 -22.10 5.01
N SER A 983 -48.37 -22.11 6.02
CA SER A 983 -49.84 -22.08 5.81
C SER A 983 -50.39 -20.80 5.19
N ASP A 984 -49.67 -19.68 5.33
CA ASP A 984 -49.98 -18.37 4.75
C ASP A 984 -49.32 -18.15 3.37
N LEU A 985 -48.47 -19.08 2.94
CA LEU A 985 -47.75 -18.99 1.67
C LEU A 985 -48.58 -19.57 0.52
N THR A 986 -48.34 -19.06 -0.69
CA THR A 986 -49.05 -19.52 -1.91
C THR A 986 -48.09 -19.94 -3.01
N THR A 987 -47.65 -18.98 -3.84
CA THR A 987 -46.65 -19.20 -4.88
C THR A 987 -45.39 -18.41 -4.52
N GLY A 988 -44.26 -19.09 -4.45
CA GLY A 988 -42.95 -18.46 -4.25
C GLY A 988 -42.17 -18.38 -5.56
N ARG A 989 -41.01 -17.72 -5.52
CA ARG A 989 -40.09 -17.62 -6.66
C ARG A 989 -38.85 -18.46 -6.41
N ASN A 990 -38.50 -19.36 -7.33
CA ASN A 990 -37.23 -20.06 -7.29
C ASN A 990 -36.09 -19.04 -7.51
N VAL A 991 -35.15 -18.97 -6.58
CA VAL A 991 -34.05 -17.99 -6.62
C VAL A 991 -33.10 -18.25 -7.79
N LEU A 992 -32.85 -19.52 -8.12
CA LEU A 992 -31.88 -19.93 -9.14
C LEU A 992 -32.46 -19.83 -10.56
N THR A 993 -33.75 -20.13 -10.74
CA THR A 993 -34.36 -20.19 -12.08
C THR A 993 -35.35 -19.06 -12.38
N GLY A 994 -35.81 -18.32 -11.36
CA GLY A 994 -36.87 -17.32 -11.47
C GLY A 994 -38.28 -17.89 -11.62
N GLU A 995 -38.41 -19.21 -11.80
CA GLU A 995 -39.71 -19.87 -12.03
C GLU A 995 -40.59 -19.89 -10.77
N PRO A 996 -41.93 -19.82 -10.92
CA PRO A 996 -42.84 -19.91 -9.79
C PRO A 996 -42.88 -21.33 -9.21
N VAL A 997 -42.84 -21.43 -7.88
CA VAL A 997 -42.96 -22.70 -7.14
C VAL A 997 -44.29 -22.71 -6.38
N GLN A 998 -45.12 -23.69 -6.69
CA GLN A 998 -46.39 -23.92 -5.97
C GLN A 998 -46.15 -24.78 -4.73
N ILE A 999 -46.82 -24.41 -3.62
CA ILE A 999 -46.84 -25.20 -2.39
C ILE A 999 -47.77 -26.39 -2.59
N SER A 1000 -47.16 -27.56 -2.83
CA SER A 1000 -47.87 -28.82 -3.06
C SER A 1000 -47.00 -29.99 -2.64
N ASP A 1001 -47.57 -30.96 -1.93
CA ASP A 1001 -46.91 -32.23 -1.59
C ASP A 1001 -46.50 -33.03 -2.86
N SER A 1002 -46.95 -32.61 -4.04
CA SER A 1002 -46.53 -33.14 -5.33
C SER A 1002 -45.28 -32.47 -5.92
N THR A 1003 -44.72 -31.44 -5.29
CA THR A 1003 -43.53 -30.75 -5.80
C THR A 1003 -42.31 -31.65 -5.65
N VAL A 1004 -41.68 -32.00 -6.76
CA VAL A 1004 -40.55 -32.94 -6.83
C VAL A 1004 -39.23 -32.16 -6.93
N VAL A 1005 -38.27 -32.52 -6.08
CA VAL A 1005 -36.88 -32.06 -6.14
C VAL A 1005 -36.01 -33.20 -6.69
N PRO A 1006 -35.27 -32.97 -7.78
CA PRO A 1006 -34.39 -33.98 -8.39
C PRO A 1006 -33.34 -34.55 -7.42
N PRO A 1007 -32.78 -35.74 -7.72
CA PRO A 1007 -31.64 -36.31 -6.97
C PRO A 1007 -30.50 -35.32 -6.82
N SER A 1008 -29.84 -35.30 -5.66
CA SER A 1008 -28.64 -34.47 -5.41
C SER A 1008 -28.79 -32.99 -5.79
N THR A 1009 -29.96 -32.39 -5.59
CA THR A 1009 -30.18 -30.96 -5.84
C THR A 1009 -30.73 -30.25 -4.61
N ALA A 1010 -30.65 -28.92 -4.62
CA ALA A 1010 -31.31 -28.07 -3.64
C ALA A 1010 -32.28 -27.11 -4.34
N LEU A 1011 -33.36 -26.78 -3.63
CA LEU A 1011 -34.36 -25.81 -4.04
C LEU A 1011 -34.32 -24.63 -3.06
N VAL A 1012 -34.25 -23.40 -3.58
CA VAL A 1012 -34.33 -22.17 -2.80
C VAL A 1012 -35.51 -21.35 -3.32
N VAL A 1013 -36.48 -21.07 -2.45
CA VAL A 1013 -37.72 -20.36 -2.82
C VAL A 1013 -37.92 -19.17 -1.90
N GLU A 1014 -38.00 -17.97 -2.48
CA GLU A 1014 -38.34 -16.77 -1.72
C GLU A 1014 -39.82 -16.44 -1.80
N TYR A 1015 -40.34 -15.90 -0.69
CA TYR A 1015 -41.70 -15.44 -0.50
C TYR A 1015 -41.67 -14.07 0.19
N THR A 1016 -42.31 -13.07 -0.41
CA THR A 1016 -42.57 -11.79 0.23
C THR A 1016 -43.95 -11.82 0.87
N LEU A 1017 -44.02 -11.50 2.16
CA LEU A 1017 -45.27 -11.45 2.90
C LEU A 1017 -46.00 -10.13 2.58
N LYS A 1018 -47.34 -10.19 2.55
CA LYS A 1018 -48.19 -9.03 2.22
C LYS A 1018 -48.48 -8.15 3.42
#